data_AF-A0A9J6HBU1-F1
#
_entry.id   AF-A0A9J6HBU1-F1
#
_cell.length_a   1.000
_cell.length_b   1.000
_cell.length_c   1.000
_cell.angle_alpha   90.00
_cell.angle_beta   90.00
_cell.angle_gamma   90.00
#
_symmetry.space_group_name_H-M   'P 1'
#
loop_
_entity.id
_entity.type
_entity.pdbx_description
1 polymer ?
#
loop_
_entity_poly.entity_id
_entity_poly.type
_entity_poly.pdbx_seq_one_letter_code
_entity_poly.pdbx_strand_id
1 'polypeptide(L)'
;MHYASFVALPQLGRHSSATSTTAWESGEARKLQESKLCVQENGLMLLANGAINPLARTVQHWHCVWRATSFGGGAIDPLAKLEEKAPLYAAQGTTVTVSRSDSSTCWAVLVATPIMQRAQALDVARDIVFIDSTSSCDTTRCTVTLVLVATSAGAIPIAALLHNEQSTEGYLAAFQLLKDTYPLCFGNQCAPQVFMTDNSSSEKAALQETWPTAKHLLCHFHVAQAEWRWLTAARNKVDRDERRRLMSAFQMIMYADTVEKLAAATAKLKSESHVAYVERVEAFLARQEEWVLLFRAGVATRGHNTNNFAEATIRVLKDIVLNRTEAFNVVALVDSVAVVWERYFESRILRHANNRVSHHRLVYKRLLSRMPESAGESIQQIGPQLYAVPSATHQGVTYEVYAHFGACSCATGKQGAFCKHQALVHKKFGGLFPNAPPLSTDDRHQLGKLALGDTCPPREFFQPFRGEQQLPEHDADGSTTPEGPHTEASSAVDAPPQPSSSLAPIVRETDPAQLAQAREDAYQSLESQLRRLHAMSEHNPAYLEILQGLGQELGRVSNGSDATALMLAFRATAAARRRRGRQIRVQPTSLARRRPGLTRGSKRVPAGRPPAQPAAKRPRKRPHSVQRNVSDNVPSARLH
;
A
#
# COMPACT_ATOMS: atom_id res chain seq x y z
N MET A 1 19.17 -21.65 31.68
CA MET A 1 17.68 -21.66 31.61
C MET A 1 17.05 -20.28 31.36
N HIS A 2 17.45 -19.19 32.05
CA HIS A 2 16.78 -17.87 31.90
C HIS A 2 16.81 -17.19 30.51
N TYR A 3 17.51 -17.73 29.51
CA TYR A 3 17.62 -17.13 28.16
C TYR A 3 16.26 -17.02 27.43
N ALA A 4 15.32 -17.93 27.72
CA ALA A 4 13.99 -17.92 27.08
C ALA A 4 13.16 -16.69 27.46
N SER A 5 13.16 -16.27 28.73
CA SER A 5 12.17 -15.34 29.30
C SER A 5 12.25 -13.90 28.78
N PHE A 6 13.35 -13.51 28.13
CA PHE A 6 13.52 -12.16 27.54
C PHE A 6 13.22 -12.09 26.04
N VAL A 7 12.98 -13.24 25.37
CA VAL A 7 12.73 -13.32 23.92
C VAL A 7 11.43 -14.06 23.61
N ALA A 8 11.06 -15.06 24.43
CA ALA A 8 9.77 -15.74 24.36
C ALA A 8 8.69 -14.91 25.08
N LEU A 9 8.01 -14.03 24.34
CA LEU A 9 6.67 -13.58 24.74
C LEU A 9 5.71 -14.80 24.70
N PRO A 10 4.94 -15.07 25.77
CA PRO A 10 4.03 -16.23 25.80
C PRO A 10 2.95 -16.20 24.71
N GLN A 11 2.53 -17.37 24.24
CA GLN A 11 1.47 -17.55 23.23
C GLN A 11 0.03 -17.22 23.72
N LEU A 12 -0.11 -16.61 24.90
CA LEU A 12 -1.40 -16.28 25.52
C LEU A 12 -1.63 -14.77 25.53
N GLY A 13 -2.31 -14.29 24.50
CA GLY A 13 -2.53 -12.86 24.28
C GLY A 13 -3.27 -12.54 22.97
N ARG A 14 -4.36 -13.24 22.66
CA ARG A 14 -5.27 -12.82 21.57
C ARG A 14 -5.76 -11.40 21.90
N HIS A 15 -5.63 -10.47 20.96
CA HIS A 15 -5.85 -9.01 21.09
C HIS A 15 -4.71 -8.16 21.70
N SER A 16 -3.54 -8.14 21.06
CA SER A 16 -2.79 -6.87 20.91
C SER A 16 -2.14 -6.77 19.52
N SER A 17 -1.90 -5.54 19.03
CA SER A 17 -1.51 -5.28 17.63
C SER A 17 -0.12 -4.64 17.49
N ALA A 18 0.86 -5.19 18.21
CA ALA A 18 2.20 -4.62 18.35
C ALA A 18 3.33 -5.66 18.14
N THR A 19 3.73 -5.82 16.88
CA THR A 19 5.03 -6.37 16.45
C THR A 19 5.44 -5.55 15.23
N SER A 20 6.46 -4.69 15.31
CA SER A 20 6.81 -3.78 14.22
C SER A 20 8.30 -3.43 14.25
N THR A 21 9.07 -4.16 13.45
CA THR A 21 10.54 -4.20 13.47
C THR A 21 11.22 -2.83 13.50
N THR A 22 12.26 -2.75 14.32
CA THR A 22 13.35 -1.74 14.36
C THR A 22 13.20 -0.57 15.33
N ALA A 23 14.07 -0.56 16.36
CA ALA A 23 14.52 0.58 17.18
C ALA A 23 13.48 1.41 17.97
N TRP A 24 12.19 1.35 17.66
CA TRP A 24 11.12 1.72 18.60
C TRP A 24 10.98 0.64 19.68
N GLU A 25 11.03 -0.62 19.27
CA GLU A 25 10.80 -1.79 20.14
C GLU A 25 11.77 -1.88 21.32
N SER A 26 13.08 -1.63 21.16
CA SER A 26 14.00 -1.66 22.33
C SER A 26 13.73 -0.55 23.35
N GLY A 27 13.11 0.56 22.95
CA GLY A 27 12.69 1.62 23.87
C GLY A 27 11.34 1.33 24.54
N GLU A 28 10.36 0.86 23.77
CA GLU A 28 9.01 0.62 24.29
C GLU A 28 8.86 -0.73 25.00
N ALA A 29 9.57 -1.79 24.58
CA ALA A 29 9.65 -3.05 25.31
C ALA A 29 10.37 -2.87 26.65
N ARG A 30 11.42 -2.02 26.72
CA ARG A 30 12.08 -1.70 28.00
C ARG A 30 11.12 -0.93 28.92
N LYS A 31 10.37 0.05 28.41
CA LYS A 31 9.32 0.73 29.17
C LYS A 31 8.19 -0.19 29.63
N LEU A 32 7.78 -1.13 28.79
CA LEU A 32 6.77 -2.14 29.13
C LEU A 32 7.29 -3.10 30.21
N GLN A 33 8.56 -3.47 30.15
CA GLN A 33 9.21 -4.28 31.18
C GLN A 33 9.36 -3.48 32.49
N GLU A 34 9.89 -2.26 32.45
CA GLU A 34 9.92 -1.32 33.59
C GLU A 34 8.52 -1.22 34.23
N SER A 35 7.48 -0.94 33.44
CA SER A 35 6.10 -0.85 33.92
C SER A 35 5.53 -2.15 34.48
N LYS A 36 5.97 -3.32 34.00
CA LYS A 36 5.60 -4.64 34.56
C LYS A 36 6.30 -4.93 35.88
N LEU A 37 7.53 -4.46 36.06
CA LEU A 37 8.29 -4.60 37.31
C LEU A 37 7.79 -3.61 38.36
N CYS A 38 7.39 -2.39 37.98
CA CYS A 38 6.78 -1.39 38.88
C CYS A 38 5.54 -1.90 39.63
N VAL A 39 4.77 -2.82 39.03
CA VAL A 39 3.51 -3.35 39.60
C VAL A 39 3.67 -4.71 40.29
N GLN A 40 4.91 -5.19 40.46
CA GLN A 40 5.22 -6.41 41.19
C GLN A 40 5.61 -6.10 42.64
N GLU A 41 5.38 -7.08 43.51
CA GLU A 41 5.93 -7.08 44.85
C GLU A 41 7.47 -6.93 44.79
N ASN A 42 8.03 -6.09 45.67
CA ASN A 42 9.44 -5.66 45.62
C ASN A 42 9.88 -4.97 44.31
N GLY A 43 8.96 -4.37 43.54
CA GLY A 43 9.22 -3.75 42.23
C GLY A 43 10.43 -2.80 42.15
N LEU A 44 10.71 -2.02 43.20
CA LEU A 44 11.91 -1.17 43.27
C LEU A 44 13.22 -1.98 43.23
N MET A 45 13.28 -3.12 43.91
CA MET A 45 14.43 -4.03 43.90
C MET A 45 14.56 -4.72 42.54
N LEU A 46 13.44 -5.09 41.91
CA LEU A 46 13.42 -5.70 40.58
C LEU A 46 13.90 -4.71 39.49
N LEU A 47 13.56 -3.43 39.61
CA LEU A 47 14.03 -2.36 38.72
C LEU A 47 15.53 -2.07 38.90
N ALA A 48 16.06 -2.20 40.12
CA ALA A 48 17.49 -2.03 40.41
C ALA A 48 18.34 -3.26 40.00
N ASN A 49 17.75 -4.45 39.96
CA ASN A 49 18.44 -5.68 39.59
C ASN A 49 18.76 -5.72 38.08
N GLY A 50 20.01 -5.43 37.72
CA GLY A 50 20.48 -5.38 36.33
C GLY A 50 20.42 -6.70 35.54
N ALA A 51 20.13 -7.84 36.18
CA ALA A 51 19.84 -9.11 35.50
C ALA A 51 18.35 -9.28 35.12
N ILE A 52 17.45 -8.58 35.81
CA ILE A 52 16.00 -8.58 35.58
C ILE A 52 15.57 -7.34 34.77
N ASN A 53 16.19 -6.20 35.04
CA ASN A 53 16.03 -4.93 34.33
C ASN A 53 17.36 -4.48 33.70
N PRO A 54 17.77 -5.08 32.56
CA PRO A 54 19.06 -4.82 31.94
C PRO A 54 19.19 -3.38 31.40
N LEU A 55 20.37 -2.79 31.61
CA LEU A 55 20.69 -1.43 31.16
C LEU A 55 20.42 -1.22 29.67
N ALA A 56 20.03 0.00 29.30
CA ALA A 56 19.73 0.37 27.91
C ALA A 56 20.84 0.02 26.90
N ARG A 57 22.12 0.11 27.31
CA ARG A 57 23.27 -0.31 26.48
C ARG A 57 23.27 -1.81 26.18
N THR A 58 22.89 -2.62 27.16
CA THR A 58 22.84 -4.09 27.10
C THR A 58 21.69 -4.54 26.21
N VAL A 59 20.49 -3.99 26.42
CA VAL A 59 19.32 -4.22 25.54
C VAL A 59 19.62 -3.81 24.10
N GLN A 60 20.30 -2.68 23.89
CA GLN A 60 20.67 -2.23 22.56
C GLN A 60 21.72 -3.14 21.89
N HIS A 61 22.70 -3.65 22.65
CA HIS A 61 23.67 -4.62 22.16
C HIS A 61 23.00 -5.95 21.77
N TRP A 62 22.15 -6.51 22.64
CA TRP A 62 21.38 -7.72 22.34
C TRP A 62 20.46 -7.54 21.14
N HIS A 63 19.78 -6.39 20.98
CA HIS A 63 19.00 -6.10 19.77
C HIS A 63 19.91 -6.08 18.52
N CYS A 64 21.11 -5.52 18.59
CA CYS A 64 22.05 -5.54 17.45
C CYS A 64 22.48 -6.97 17.08
N VAL A 65 22.84 -7.81 18.06
CA VAL A 65 23.22 -9.22 17.84
C VAL A 65 22.04 -10.02 17.27
N TRP A 66 20.87 -9.95 17.91
CA TRP A 66 19.65 -10.62 17.44
C TRP A 66 19.26 -10.18 16.02
N ARG A 67 19.37 -8.89 15.71
CA ARG A 67 19.07 -8.35 14.37
C ARG A 67 20.02 -8.90 13.31
N ALA A 68 21.33 -8.92 13.59
CA ALA A 68 22.32 -9.49 12.67
C ALA A 68 22.09 -11.00 12.45
N THR A 69 21.74 -11.72 13.52
CA THR A 69 21.44 -13.17 13.44
C THR A 69 20.16 -13.46 12.66
N SER A 70 19.11 -12.65 12.85
CA SER A 70 17.75 -12.91 12.33
C SER A 70 17.46 -12.32 10.95
N PHE A 71 18.23 -11.29 10.55
CA PHE A 71 18.06 -10.57 9.29
C PHE A 71 19.36 -10.39 8.49
N GLY A 72 20.51 -10.87 8.97
CA GLY A 72 21.80 -10.67 8.31
C GLY A 72 22.33 -9.24 8.41
N GLY A 73 23.16 -8.84 7.45
CA GLY A 73 23.85 -7.55 7.42
C GLY A 73 25.27 -7.60 8.01
N GLY A 74 26.06 -6.56 7.73
CA GLY A 74 27.51 -6.63 7.92
C GLY A 74 28.12 -7.45 6.78
N ALA A 75 28.70 -8.60 7.10
CA ALA A 75 29.21 -9.57 6.12
C ALA A 75 28.17 -10.62 5.68
N ILE A 76 27.01 -10.71 6.35
CA ILE A 76 25.96 -11.68 5.99
C ILE A 76 25.05 -11.07 4.93
N ASP A 77 25.01 -11.69 3.75
CA ASP A 77 24.11 -11.35 2.64
C ASP A 77 22.63 -11.51 3.06
N PRO A 78 21.77 -10.48 2.86
CA PRO A 78 20.33 -10.59 3.09
C PRO A 78 19.61 -11.65 2.26
N LEU A 79 20.06 -11.99 1.05
CA LEU A 79 19.37 -12.96 0.20
C LEU A 79 19.66 -14.41 0.62
N ALA A 80 20.93 -14.74 0.89
CA ALA A 80 21.31 -16.00 1.54
C ALA A 80 20.60 -16.18 2.91
N LYS A 81 20.35 -15.10 3.64
CA LYS A 81 19.56 -15.12 4.88
C LYS A 81 18.06 -15.38 4.65
N LEU A 82 17.51 -15.07 3.49
CA LEU A 82 16.14 -15.49 3.10
C LEU A 82 16.10 -16.96 2.73
N GLU A 83 17.08 -17.44 1.97
CA GLU A 83 17.24 -18.84 1.59
C GLU A 83 17.35 -19.73 2.84
N GLU A 84 18.17 -19.35 3.83
CA GLU A 84 18.26 -20.01 5.15
C GLU A 84 16.90 -20.05 5.90
N LYS A 85 16.09 -19.00 5.76
CA LYS A 85 14.78 -18.88 6.44
C LYS A 85 13.62 -19.50 5.65
N ALA A 86 13.81 -19.94 4.40
CA ALA A 86 12.76 -20.51 3.57
C ALA A 86 11.95 -21.63 4.26
N PRO A 87 12.56 -22.60 4.98
CA PRO A 87 11.80 -23.62 5.71
C PRO A 87 10.91 -23.06 6.83
N LEU A 88 11.30 -21.94 7.46
CA LEU A 88 10.52 -21.31 8.53
C LEU A 88 9.28 -20.61 7.99
N TYR A 89 9.33 -20.05 6.78
CA TYR A 89 8.16 -19.50 6.10
C TYR A 89 7.25 -20.62 5.56
N ALA A 90 7.85 -21.68 4.98
CA ALA A 90 7.11 -22.85 4.49
C ALA A 90 6.33 -23.57 5.60
N ALA A 91 6.90 -23.69 6.81
CA ALA A 91 6.22 -24.20 7.99
C ALA A 91 5.03 -23.32 8.47
N GLN A 92 4.91 -22.09 7.95
CA GLN A 92 3.77 -21.18 8.15
C GLN A 92 2.86 -21.10 6.90
N GLY A 93 3.05 -22.01 5.93
CA GLY A 93 2.35 -22.01 4.65
C GLY A 93 2.69 -20.83 3.73
N THR A 94 3.73 -20.04 4.05
CA THR A 94 4.16 -18.90 3.24
C THR A 94 5.32 -19.30 2.35
N THR A 95 5.12 -19.21 1.03
CA THR A 95 6.19 -19.40 0.06
C THR A 95 7.04 -18.14 -0.02
N VAL A 96 8.35 -18.32 0.08
CA VAL A 96 9.35 -17.29 -0.19
C VAL A 96 10.37 -17.86 -1.16
N THR A 97 10.44 -17.31 -2.36
CA THR A 97 11.38 -17.74 -3.41
C THR A 97 12.31 -16.58 -3.75
N VAL A 98 13.60 -16.86 -3.93
CA VAL A 98 14.61 -15.87 -4.33
C VAL A 98 15.06 -16.18 -5.76
N SER A 99 15.23 -15.14 -6.58
CA SER A 99 15.86 -15.21 -7.90
C SER A 99 16.97 -14.16 -7.99
N ARG A 100 18.06 -14.54 -8.66
CA ARG A 100 19.32 -13.79 -8.76
C ARG A 100 19.80 -13.98 -10.19
N SER A 101 20.23 -12.91 -10.84
CA SER A 101 20.85 -12.99 -12.17
C SER A 101 22.34 -13.32 -12.01
N ASP A 102 22.85 -14.33 -12.71
CA ASP A 102 24.29 -14.65 -12.72
C ASP A 102 25.12 -13.57 -13.44
N SER A 103 24.48 -12.76 -14.30
CA SER A 103 25.13 -11.78 -15.17
C SER A 103 24.71 -10.32 -14.94
N SER A 104 23.86 -10.04 -13.94
CA SER A 104 23.50 -8.66 -13.58
C SER A 104 23.24 -8.51 -12.08
N THR A 105 23.30 -7.28 -11.58
CA THR A 105 23.05 -6.96 -10.16
C THR A 105 21.56 -7.10 -9.76
N CYS A 106 20.70 -7.53 -10.68
CA CYS A 106 19.27 -7.69 -10.48
C CYS A 106 18.93 -8.92 -9.62
N TRP A 107 18.05 -8.72 -8.64
CA TRP A 107 17.46 -9.80 -7.85
C TRP A 107 15.97 -9.55 -7.60
N ALA A 108 15.24 -10.64 -7.42
CA ALA A 108 13.83 -10.64 -7.06
C ALA A 108 13.54 -11.61 -5.93
N VAL A 109 12.57 -11.28 -5.09
CA VAL A 109 12.02 -12.14 -4.03
C VAL A 109 10.51 -12.15 -4.15
N LEU A 110 9.95 -13.33 -4.37
CA LEU A 110 8.52 -13.59 -4.33
C LEU A 110 8.12 -13.93 -2.89
N VAL A 111 7.04 -13.32 -2.40
CA VAL A 111 6.35 -13.72 -1.18
C VAL A 111 4.88 -14.00 -1.50
N ALA A 112 4.42 -15.21 -1.19
CA ALA A 112 3.02 -15.63 -1.31
C ALA A 112 2.57 -16.30 0.00
N THR A 113 1.80 -15.58 0.82
CA THR A 113 1.22 -16.07 2.08
C THR A 113 0.00 -16.97 1.83
N PRO A 114 -0.51 -17.73 2.83
CA PRO A 114 -1.70 -18.57 2.66
C PRO A 114 -2.94 -17.85 2.12
N ILE A 115 -3.24 -16.62 2.55
CA ILE A 115 -4.33 -15.81 1.97
C ILE A 115 -4.00 -15.42 0.52
N MET A 116 -2.75 -15.08 0.19
CA MET A 116 -2.35 -14.76 -1.18
C MET A 116 -2.55 -15.96 -2.10
N GLN A 117 -2.10 -17.15 -1.70
CA GLN A 117 -2.26 -18.40 -2.46
C GLN A 117 -3.74 -18.75 -2.65
N ARG A 118 -4.59 -18.60 -1.62
CA ARG A 118 -6.05 -18.77 -1.78
C ARG A 118 -6.69 -17.68 -2.65
N ALA A 119 -6.10 -16.49 -2.71
CA ALA A 119 -6.55 -15.40 -3.59
C ALA A 119 -6.16 -15.63 -5.07
N GLN A 120 -5.06 -16.34 -5.35
CA GLN A 120 -4.68 -16.76 -6.71
C GLN A 120 -5.73 -17.67 -7.36
N ALA A 121 -6.37 -18.53 -6.57
CA ALA A 121 -7.40 -19.47 -7.04
C ALA A 121 -8.79 -18.83 -7.24
N LEU A 122 -8.97 -17.54 -6.97
CA LEU A 122 -10.27 -16.88 -7.10
C LEU A 122 -10.61 -16.56 -8.56
N ASP A 123 -11.88 -16.78 -8.95
CA ASP A 123 -12.37 -16.48 -10.30
C ASP A 123 -12.08 -15.04 -10.75
N VAL A 124 -12.21 -14.05 -9.86
CA VAL A 124 -11.94 -12.64 -10.17
C VAL A 124 -10.48 -12.36 -10.59
N ALA A 125 -9.54 -13.25 -10.27
CA ALA A 125 -8.15 -13.17 -10.70
C ALA A 125 -7.99 -13.41 -12.21
N ARG A 126 -8.94 -14.10 -12.86
CA ARG A 126 -8.94 -14.31 -14.32
C ARG A 126 -9.37 -13.08 -15.11
N ASP A 127 -10.18 -12.22 -14.50
CA ASP A 127 -10.79 -11.05 -15.16
C ASP A 127 -9.84 -9.85 -15.15
N ILE A 128 -9.42 -9.41 -13.97
CA ILE A 128 -8.63 -8.17 -13.84
C ILE A 128 -7.72 -8.16 -12.61
N VAL A 129 -6.43 -7.97 -12.87
CA VAL A 129 -5.38 -7.84 -11.88
C VAL A 129 -4.88 -6.41 -11.86
N PHE A 130 -4.57 -5.89 -10.66
CA PHE A 130 -4.02 -4.56 -10.45
C PHE A 130 -2.55 -4.69 -10.06
N ILE A 131 -1.70 -3.87 -10.70
CA ILE A 131 -0.28 -3.72 -10.32
C ILE A 131 -0.08 -2.30 -9.77
N ASP A 132 0.70 -2.19 -8.69
CA ASP A 132 1.16 -0.92 -8.12
C ASP A 132 2.48 -1.17 -7.37
N SER A 133 3.40 -0.22 -7.43
CA SER A 133 4.82 -0.43 -7.15
C SER A 133 5.40 0.66 -6.26
N THR A 134 6.20 0.28 -5.26
CA THR A 134 6.70 1.21 -4.24
C THR A 134 8.13 0.92 -3.76
N SER A 135 9.05 1.83 -4.07
CA SER A 135 10.40 1.86 -3.49
C SER A 135 10.45 2.45 -2.07
N SER A 136 11.63 2.37 -1.45
CA SER A 136 11.92 2.92 -0.11
C SER A 136 11.04 2.38 1.02
N CYS A 137 10.74 1.07 0.97
CA CYS A 137 10.09 0.34 2.06
C CYS A 137 11.09 -0.17 3.12
N ASP A 138 12.37 -0.27 2.77
CA ASP A 138 13.49 -0.71 3.62
C ASP A 138 14.71 0.23 3.49
N THR A 139 15.80 -0.03 4.23
CA THR A 139 17.00 0.81 4.16
C THR A 139 17.86 0.65 2.90
N THR A 140 17.75 -0.49 2.18
CA THR A 140 18.39 -0.72 0.87
C THR A 140 17.62 -0.06 -0.30
N ARG A 141 16.37 0.34 -0.05
CA ARG A 141 15.42 1.00 -0.97
C ARG A 141 14.78 0.11 -2.03
N CYS A 142 14.69 -1.21 -1.80
CA CYS A 142 13.98 -2.11 -2.71
C CYS A 142 12.57 -1.61 -3.07
N THR A 143 12.15 -1.93 -4.29
CA THR A 143 10.78 -1.79 -4.77
C THR A 143 9.97 -2.97 -4.30
N VAL A 144 8.78 -2.71 -3.76
CA VAL A 144 7.74 -3.72 -3.55
C VAL A 144 6.65 -3.51 -4.59
N THR A 145 6.49 -4.46 -5.49
CA THR A 145 5.41 -4.52 -6.49
C THR A 145 4.34 -5.46 -5.96
N LEU A 146 3.09 -5.00 -5.97
CA LEU A 146 1.95 -5.76 -5.46
C LEU A 146 1.07 -6.23 -6.61
N VAL A 147 0.83 -7.55 -6.67
CA VAL A 147 -0.08 -8.17 -7.63
C VAL A 147 -1.40 -8.41 -6.91
N LEU A 148 -2.47 -7.74 -7.32
CA LEU A 148 -3.67 -7.54 -6.51
C LEU A 148 -4.95 -7.88 -7.28
N VAL A 149 -5.92 -8.51 -6.60
CA VAL A 149 -7.25 -8.81 -7.16
C VAL A 149 -8.34 -8.11 -6.36
N ALA A 150 -9.38 -7.62 -7.03
CA ALA A 150 -10.51 -6.94 -6.39
C ALA A 150 -11.57 -7.96 -5.94
N THR A 151 -11.76 -8.10 -4.63
CA THR A 151 -12.74 -9.03 -4.04
C THR A 151 -13.90 -8.28 -3.35
N SER A 152 -14.91 -9.03 -2.90
CA SER A 152 -15.99 -8.55 -2.04
C SER A 152 -15.53 -8.04 -0.66
N ALA A 153 -14.31 -8.35 -0.22
CA ALA A 153 -13.62 -7.74 0.93
C ALA A 153 -12.71 -6.54 0.52
N GLY A 154 -12.83 -6.05 -0.71
CA GLY A 154 -11.91 -5.11 -1.36
C GLY A 154 -10.67 -5.81 -1.91
N ALA A 155 -9.64 -5.05 -2.30
CA ALA A 155 -8.43 -5.66 -2.86
C ALA A 155 -7.61 -6.47 -1.86
N ILE A 156 -7.12 -7.62 -2.33
CA ILE A 156 -6.28 -8.60 -1.64
C ILE A 156 -5.12 -8.97 -2.59
N PRO A 157 -3.87 -9.07 -2.11
CA PRO A 157 -2.75 -9.49 -2.94
C PRO A 157 -2.83 -10.98 -3.27
N ILE A 158 -2.33 -11.35 -4.44
CA ILE A 158 -2.04 -12.74 -4.85
C ILE A 158 -0.54 -13.04 -4.82
N ALA A 159 0.30 -11.99 -4.79
CA ALA A 159 1.73 -12.02 -4.51
C ALA A 159 2.22 -10.64 -4.06
N ALA A 160 3.31 -10.61 -3.29
CA ALA A 160 4.15 -9.44 -3.09
C ALA A 160 5.55 -9.74 -3.65
N LEU A 161 6.04 -8.87 -4.53
CA LEU A 161 7.32 -9.04 -5.23
C LEU A 161 8.28 -7.94 -4.77
N LEU A 162 9.46 -8.31 -4.28
CA LEU A 162 10.48 -7.39 -3.79
C LEU A 162 11.69 -7.47 -4.73
N HIS A 163 12.14 -6.34 -5.27
CA HIS A 163 13.29 -6.29 -6.20
C HIS A 163 14.07 -4.98 -6.04
N ASN A 164 15.31 -4.92 -6.53
CA ASN A 164 16.18 -3.77 -6.26
C ASN A 164 15.90 -2.51 -7.09
N GLU A 165 15.19 -2.61 -8.22
CA GLU A 165 15.17 -1.53 -9.22
C GLU A 165 13.75 -1.09 -9.67
N GLN A 166 13.68 -0.05 -10.50
CA GLN A 166 12.48 0.30 -11.26
C GLN A 166 12.75 0.28 -12.78
N SER A 167 13.77 -0.52 -13.16
CA SER A 167 14.13 -0.90 -14.53
C SER A 167 13.19 -1.98 -15.06
N THR A 168 13.16 -2.16 -16.38
CA THR A 168 12.38 -3.25 -17.01
C THR A 168 12.86 -4.61 -16.51
N GLU A 169 14.19 -4.78 -16.37
CA GLU A 169 14.84 -5.99 -15.85
C GLU A 169 14.37 -6.35 -14.44
N GLY A 170 14.32 -5.37 -13.51
CA GLY A 170 13.82 -5.58 -12.15
C GLY A 170 12.36 -6.05 -12.09
N TYR A 171 11.49 -5.47 -12.93
CA TYR A 171 10.10 -5.93 -13.06
C TYR A 171 10.02 -7.30 -13.74
N LEU A 172 10.82 -7.56 -14.79
CA LEU A 172 10.81 -8.81 -15.54
C LEU A 172 11.26 -10.00 -14.67
N ALA A 173 12.37 -9.87 -13.95
CA ALA A 173 12.85 -10.88 -13.00
C ALA A 173 11.80 -11.18 -11.92
N ALA A 174 11.10 -10.14 -11.42
CA ALA A 174 10.05 -10.27 -10.42
C ALA A 174 8.78 -10.95 -10.96
N PHE A 175 8.34 -10.60 -12.18
CA PHE A 175 7.15 -11.18 -12.80
C PHE A 175 7.38 -12.60 -13.31
N GLN A 176 8.55 -12.88 -13.88
CA GLN A 176 8.94 -14.21 -14.33
C GLN A 176 9.07 -15.17 -13.13
N LEU A 177 9.66 -14.73 -12.00
CA LEU A 177 9.68 -15.51 -10.75
C LEU A 177 8.28 -15.88 -10.23
N LEU A 178 7.29 -14.98 -10.35
CA LEU A 178 5.89 -15.28 -10.03
C LEU A 178 5.30 -16.31 -11.00
N LYS A 179 5.52 -16.12 -12.30
CA LYS A 179 5.03 -17.00 -13.36
C LYS A 179 5.60 -18.43 -13.26
N ASP A 180 6.86 -18.58 -12.90
CA ASP A 180 7.50 -19.89 -12.77
C ASP A 180 7.13 -20.59 -11.46
N THR A 181 6.97 -19.85 -10.36
CA THR A 181 6.54 -20.43 -9.07
C THR A 181 5.05 -20.77 -9.05
N TYR A 182 4.22 -19.96 -9.70
CA TYR A 182 2.75 -20.10 -9.74
C TYR A 182 2.19 -19.87 -11.16
N PRO A 183 2.42 -20.79 -12.11
CA PRO A 183 2.05 -20.63 -13.52
C PRO A 183 0.54 -20.58 -13.80
N LEU A 184 -0.32 -20.75 -12.79
CA LEU A 184 -1.78 -20.70 -12.89
C LEU A 184 -2.43 -19.69 -11.92
N CYS A 185 -1.67 -18.70 -11.43
CA CYS A 185 -2.06 -17.79 -10.35
C CYS A 185 -3.25 -16.83 -10.64
N PHE A 186 -3.86 -16.91 -11.82
CA PHE A 186 -4.92 -16.00 -12.27
C PHE A 186 -6.28 -16.71 -12.38
N GLY A 187 -6.73 -17.36 -11.30
CA GLY A 187 -7.99 -18.12 -11.29
C GLY A 187 -7.87 -19.41 -12.08
N ASN A 188 -6.77 -20.14 -11.88
CA ASN A 188 -6.36 -21.32 -12.66
C ASN A 188 -6.09 -21.02 -14.14
N GLN A 189 -5.47 -19.87 -14.44
CA GLN A 189 -5.09 -19.42 -15.79
C GLN A 189 -3.65 -18.90 -15.81
N CYS A 190 -2.97 -19.03 -16.95
CA CYS A 190 -1.57 -18.60 -17.13
C CYS A 190 -1.40 -17.07 -17.21
N ALA A 191 -2.47 -16.35 -17.50
CA ALA A 191 -2.54 -14.88 -17.54
C ALA A 191 -3.98 -14.43 -17.21
N PRO A 192 -4.19 -13.23 -16.65
CA PRO A 192 -5.52 -12.62 -16.60
C PRO A 192 -5.91 -12.07 -17.98
N GLN A 193 -7.19 -11.79 -18.20
CA GLN A 193 -7.63 -11.00 -19.37
C GLN A 193 -7.00 -9.59 -19.36
N VAL A 194 -6.75 -9.02 -18.18
CA VAL A 194 -6.32 -7.63 -17.99
C VAL A 194 -5.33 -7.48 -16.84
N PHE A 195 -4.25 -6.73 -17.09
CA PHE A 195 -3.55 -5.98 -16.03
C PHE A 195 -3.93 -4.50 -16.09
N MET A 196 -4.33 -3.93 -14.94
CA MET A 196 -4.49 -2.49 -14.77
C MET A 196 -3.31 -1.90 -14.01
N THR A 197 -2.64 -0.93 -14.62
CA THR A 197 -1.39 -0.35 -14.11
C THR A 197 -1.47 1.17 -14.02
N ASP A 198 -0.43 1.76 -13.46
CA ASP A 198 -0.09 3.16 -13.68
C ASP A 198 0.69 3.31 -15.01
N ASN A 199 0.92 4.55 -15.47
CA ASN A 199 1.62 4.80 -16.75
C ASN A 199 3.15 4.74 -16.56
N SER A 200 3.64 3.56 -16.18
CA SER A 200 5.06 3.20 -16.05
C SER A 200 5.51 2.45 -17.30
N SER A 201 6.56 2.91 -17.98
CA SER A 201 7.10 2.26 -19.17
C SER A 201 7.75 0.92 -18.85
N SER A 202 8.60 0.88 -17.81
CA SER A 202 9.33 -0.32 -17.37
C SER A 202 8.40 -1.45 -16.94
N GLU A 203 7.37 -1.10 -16.15
CA GLU A 203 6.39 -2.06 -15.62
C GLU A 203 5.54 -2.64 -16.76
N LYS A 204 5.10 -1.82 -17.72
CA LYS A 204 4.33 -2.28 -18.90
C LYS A 204 5.17 -3.12 -19.87
N ALA A 205 6.45 -2.80 -20.06
CA ALA A 205 7.33 -3.60 -20.91
C ALA A 205 7.50 -5.02 -20.33
N ALA A 206 7.84 -5.11 -19.04
CA ALA A 206 7.99 -6.39 -18.35
C ALA A 206 6.69 -7.22 -18.31
N LEU A 207 5.52 -6.60 -18.13
CA LEU A 207 4.23 -7.31 -18.22
C LEU A 207 3.95 -7.83 -19.64
N GLN A 208 4.25 -7.03 -20.68
CA GLN A 208 4.03 -7.41 -22.07
C GLN A 208 4.94 -8.56 -22.52
N GLU A 209 6.15 -8.65 -21.96
CA GLU A 209 7.10 -9.75 -22.18
C GLU A 209 6.72 -11.00 -21.36
N THR A 210 6.32 -10.83 -20.10
CA THR A 210 5.97 -11.96 -19.23
C THR A 210 4.65 -12.63 -19.63
N TRP A 211 3.62 -11.83 -19.96
CA TRP A 211 2.25 -12.25 -20.23
C TRP A 211 1.67 -11.55 -21.49
N PRO A 212 2.19 -11.82 -22.69
CA PRO A 212 1.83 -11.10 -23.92
C PRO A 212 0.36 -11.20 -24.34
N THR A 213 -0.37 -12.18 -23.82
CA THR A 213 -1.82 -12.39 -24.07
C THR A 213 -2.74 -11.53 -23.22
N ALA A 214 -2.24 -10.90 -22.14
CA ALA A 214 -3.04 -10.05 -21.27
C ALA A 214 -3.18 -8.63 -21.85
N LYS A 215 -4.37 -8.02 -21.74
CA LYS A 215 -4.57 -6.63 -22.15
C LYS A 215 -4.06 -5.65 -21.08
N HIS A 216 -3.41 -4.58 -21.52
CA HIS A 216 -2.88 -3.53 -20.65
C HIS A 216 -3.79 -2.30 -20.60
N LEU A 217 -4.37 -2.02 -19.42
CA LEU A 217 -5.23 -0.86 -19.20
C LEU A 217 -4.60 0.13 -18.21
N LEU A 218 -4.52 1.40 -18.58
CA LEU A 218 -4.05 2.46 -17.67
C LEU A 218 -5.16 2.89 -16.69
N CYS A 219 -4.78 3.21 -15.45
CA CYS A 219 -5.66 3.85 -14.48
C CYS A 219 -6.16 5.22 -15.01
N HIS A 220 -7.47 5.38 -15.28
CA HIS A 220 -8.04 6.66 -15.78
C HIS A 220 -7.74 7.85 -14.83
N PHE A 221 -7.67 7.60 -13.53
CA PHE A 221 -7.32 8.63 -12.55
C PHE A 221 -5.88 9.11 -12.72
N HIS A 222 -4.93 8.22 -13.01
CA HIS A 222 -3.52 8.59 -13.21
C HIS A 222 -3.25 9.15 -14.61
N VAL A 223 -3.97 8.69 -15.64
CA VAL A 223 -4.04 9.33 -16.96
C VAL A 223 -4.52 10.79 -16.84
N ALA A 224 -5.70 11.02 -16.27
CA ALA A 224 -6.23 12.38 -16.08
C ALA A 224 -5.36 13.24 -15.13
N GLN A 225 -4.67 12.63 -14.17
CA GLN A 225 -3.73 13.34 -13.28
C GLN A 225 -2.42 13.72 -13.99
N ALA A 226 -1.93 12.91 -14.94
CA ALA A 226 -0.76 13.21 -15.74
C ALA A 226 -1.02 14.40 -16.66
N GLU A 227 -2.13 14.39 -17.40
CA GLU A 227 -2.47 15.50 -18.29
C GLU A 227 -2.79 16.80 -17.53
N TRP A 228 -3.51 16.72 -16.40
CA TRP A 228 -3.69 17.91 -15.56
C TRP A 228 -2.38 18.43 -14.98
N ARG A 229 -1.39 17.56 -14.68
CA ARG A 229 -0.04 18.00 -14.28
C ARG A 229 0.72 18.65 -15.43
N TRP A 230 0.58 18.16 -16.66
CA TRP A 230 1.19 18.77 -17.83
C TRP A 230 0.58 20.17 -18.07
N LEU A 231 -0.75 20.27 -18.13
CA LEU A 231 -1.49 21.52 -18.32
C LEU A 231 -1.17 22.58 -17.23
N THR A 232 -0.81 22.15 -16.02
CA THR A 232 -0.51 23.05 -14.90
C THR A 232 0.99 23.24 -14.60
N ALA A 233 1.89 22.73 -15.45
CA ALA A 233 3.33 22.92 -15.31
C ALA A 233 3.81 24.17 -16.05
N ALA A 234 4.42 25.13 -15.32
CA ALA A 234 4.81 26.44 -15.86
C ALA A 234 5.67 26.39 -17.14
N ARG A 235 6.55 25.38 -17.28
CA ARG A 235 7.40 25.18 -18.47
C ARG A 235 6.61 24.98 -19.77
N ASN A 236 5.36 24.50 -19.67
CA ASN A 236 4.50 24.20 -20.82
C ASN A 236 3.67 25.42 -21.29
N LYS A 237 3.80 26.59 -20.63
CA LYS A 237 3.23 27.90 -20.99
C LYS A 237 1.70 28.03 -21.13
N VAL A 238 0.92 26.95 -21.03
CA VAL A 238 -0.55 26.96 -21.06
C VAL A 238 -1.14 28.03 -20.13
N ASP A 239 -1.97 28.94 -20.64
CA ASP A 239 -2.62 29.96 -19.79
C ASP A 239 -3.64 29.34 -18.81
N ARG A 240 -3.95 30.04 -17.72
CA ARG A 240 -4.90 29.60 -16.71
C ARG A 240 -6.27 29.25 -17.28
N ASP A 241 -6.84 30.05 -18.17
CA ASP A 241 -8.22 29.82 -18.62
C ASP A 241 -8.33 28.77 -19.73
N GLU A 242 -7.27 28.59 -20.53
CA GLU A 242 -7.17 27.49 -21.50
C GLU A 242 -7.18 26.12 -20.84
N ARG A 243 -6.49 25.94 -19.70
CA ARG A 243 -6.30 24.63 -19.03
C ARG A 243 -7.60 23.86 -18.84
N ARG A 244 -8.67 24.53 -18.42
CA ARG A 244 -9.97 23.88 -18.19
C ARG A 244 -10.65 23.46 -19.50
N ARG A 245 -10.47 24.23 -20.58
CA ARG A 245 -10.93 23.91 -21.94
C ARG A 245 -10.23 22.67 -22.47
N LEU A 246 -8.89 22.70 -22.47
CA LEU A 246 -8.01 21.61 -22.93
C LEU A 246 -8.19 20.32 -22.12
N MET A 247 -8.36 20.42 -20.80
CA MET A 247 -8.67 19.26 -19.95
C MET A 247 -10.05 18.66 -20.26
N SER A 248 -11.05 19.51 -20.54
CA SER A 248 -12.39 19.05 -20.94
C SER A 248 -12.36 18.35 -22.31
N ALA A 249 -11.62 18.91 -23.28
CA ALA A 249 -11.37 18.29 -24.58
C ALA A 249 -10.73 16.90 -24.44
N PHE A 250 -9.66 16.77 -23.64
CA PHE A 250 -9.04 15.49 -23.32
C PHE A 250 -10.00 14.52 -22.59
N GLN A 251 -10.85 15.00 -21.67
CA GLN A 251 -11.82 14.16 -20.98
C GLN A 251 -12.93 13.63 -21.89
N MET A 252 -13.35 14.40 -22.91
CA MET A 252 -14.29 13.90 -23.92
C MET A 252 -13.68 12.76 -24.76
N ILE A 253 -12.38 12.80 -25.04
CA ILE A 253 -11.66 11.68 -25.69
C ILE A 253 -11.58 10.47 -24.74
N MET A 254 -11.05 10.66 -23.52
CA MET A 254 -10.86 9.57 -22.55
C MET A 254 -12.15 8.83 -22.18
N TYR A 255 -13.29 9.53 -22.13
CA TYR A 255 -14.60 8.96 -21.82
C TYR A 255 -15.49 8.71 -23.05
N ALA A 256 -14.97 8.83 -24.28
CA ALA A 256 -15.70 8.40 -25.47
C ALA A 256 -15.95 6.88 -25.41
N ASP A 257 -17.22 6.48 -25.56
CA ASP A 257 -17.65 5.08 -25.50
C ASP A 257 -18.35 4.58 -26.79
N THR A 258 -18.24 5.36 -27.87
CA THR A 258 -18.56 4.97 -29.26
C THR A 258 -17.53 5.58 -30.21
N VAL A 259 -17.43 5.07 -31.45
CA VAL A 259 -16.43 5.52 -32.44
C VAL A 259 -16.68 6.98 -32.85
N GLU A 260 -17.94 7.36 -33.00
CA GLU A 260 -18.37 8.70 -33.45
C GLU A 260 -18.05 9.74 -32.37
N LYS A 261 -18.25 9.41 -31.09
CA LYS A 261 -17.85 10.25 -29.96
C LYS A 261 -16.33 10.45 -29.91
N LEU A 262 -15.56 9.40 -30.18
CA LEU A 262 -14.10 9.47 -30.18
C LEU A 262 -13.57 10.31 -31.35
N ALA A 263 -14.15 10.14 -32.54
CA ALA A 263 -13.84 10.95 -33.71
C ALA A 263 -14.17 12.44 -33.48
N ALA A 264 -15.39 12.74 -32.99
CA ALA A 264 -15.82 14.11 -32.71
C ALA A 264 -15.00 14.78 -31.59
N ALA A 265 -14.66 14.06 -30.52
CA ALA A 265 -13.82 14.57 -29.44
C ALA A 265 -12.37 14.84 -29.90
N THR A 266 -11.80 13.95 -30.72
CA THR A 266 -10.47 14.11 -31.31
C THR A 266 -10.44 15.29 -32.30
N ALA A 267 -11.42 15.39 -33.20
CA ALA A 267 -11.56 16.53 -34.11
C ALA A 267 -11.70 17.86 -33.36
N LYS A 268 -12.47 17.88 -32.26
CA LYS A 268 -12.59 19.06 -31.40
C LYS A 268 -11.26 19.45 -30.74
N LEU A 269 -10.50 18.49 -30.21
CA LEU A 269 -9.18 18.79 -29.63
C LEU A 269 -8.19 19.31 -30.69
N LYS A 270 -8.21 18.78 -31.92
CA LYS A 270 -7.40 19.27 -33.05
C LYS A 270 -7.68 20.74 -33.41
N SER A 271 -8.84 21.29 -33.03
CA SER A 271 -9.20 22.70 -33.25
C SER A 271 -8.78 23.67 -32.13
N GLU A 272 -8.15 23.16 -31.06
CA GLU A 272 -7.69 23.99 -29.93
C GLU A 272 -6.38 24.75 -30.25
N SER A 273 -6.28 25.99 -29.76
CA SER A 273 -5.17 26.93 -29.99
C SER A 273 -3.78 26.43 -29.57
N HIS A 274 -3.71 25.53 -28.58
CA HIS A 274 -2.47 25.20 -27.89
C HIS A 274 -1.74 24.01 -28.54
N VAL A 275 -1.14 24.22 -29.73
CA VAL A 275 -0.46 23.22 -30.57
C VAL A 275 0.31 22.15 -29.79
N ALA A 276 1.25 22.53 -28.92
CA ALA A 276 2.09 21.60 -28.14
C ALA A 276 1.33 20.71 -27.13
N TYR A 277 0.04 20.94 -26.90
CA TYR A 277 -0.84 20.03 -26.16
C TYR A 277 -1.66 19.12 -27.09
N VAL A 278 -2.04 19.62 -28.27
CA VAL A 278 -2.68 18.83 -29.33
C VAL A 278 -1.72 17.71 -29.77
N GLU A 279 -0.50 18.07 -30.20
CA GLU A 279 0.57 17.13 -30.59
C GLU A 279 0.82 16.06 -29.51
N ARG A 280 0.82 16.48 -28.24
CA ARG A 280 1.01 15.60 -27.09
C ARG A 280 -0.10 14.55 -26.96
N VAL A 281 -1.35 14.95 -27.13
CA VAL A 281 -2.49 14.02 -27.02
C VAL A 281 -2.60 13.15 -28.27
N GLU A 282 -2.26 13.67 -29.45
CA GLU A 282 -2.16 12.87 -30.68
C GLU A 282 -1.09 11.77 -30.56
N ALA A 283 0.09 12.09 -30.05
CA ALA A 283 1.11 11.10 -29.73
C ALA A 283 0.66 10.06 -28.68
N PHE A 284 -0.28 10.42 -27.79
CA PHE A 284 -0.85 9.50 -26.79
C PHE A 284 -2.05 8.70 -27.31
N LEU A 285 -2.76 9.19 -28.33
CA LEU A 285 -3.81 8.46 -29.05
C LEU A 285 -3.25 7.23 -29.80
N ALA A 286 -1.95 7.20 -30.14
CA ALA A 286 -1.29 5.98 -30.61
C ALA A 286 -1.35 4.81 -29.60
N ARG A 287 -1.69 5.07 -28.33
CA ARG A 287 -1.95 4.08 -27.27
C ARG A 287 -3.39 4.13 -26.75
N GLN A 288 -4.34 4.63 -27.54
CA GLN A 288 -5.75 4.85 -27.15
C GLN A 288 -6.43 3.63 -26.50
N GLU A 289 -6.10 2.41 -26.94
CA GLU A 289 -6.70 1.18 -26.41
C GLU A 289 -6.46 0.98 -24.90
N GLU A 290 -5.34 1.51 -24.38
CA GLU A 290 -5.02 1.40 -22.97
C GLU A 290 -5.89 2.30 -22.08
N TRP A 291 -6.40 3.43 -22.60
CA TRP A 291 -6.90 4.54 -21.76
C TRP A 291 -8.20 5.22 -22.22
N VAL A 292 -8.70 4.95 -23.42
CA VAL A 292 -10.01 5.43 -23.88
C VAL A 292 -11.10 4.40 -23.53
N LEU A 293 -12.24 4.88 -23.03
CA LEU A 293 -13.32 4.03 -22.52
C LEU A 293 -13.92 3.07 -23.56
N LEU A 294 -13.96 3.47 -24.84
CA LEU A 294 -14.41 2.66 -25.98
C LEU A 294 -13.77 1.26 -26.03
N PHE A 295 -12.44 1.18 -25.95
CA PHE A 295 -11.72 -0.09 -26.09
C PHE A 295 -11.87 -1.03 -24.88
N ARG A 296 -12.54 -0.56 -23.83
CA ARG A 296 -12.95 -1.34 -22.65
C ARG A 296 -14.38 -1.88 -22.75
N ALA A 297 -15.05 -1.74 -23.90
CA ALA A 297 -16.43 -2.16 -24.08
C ALA A 297 -16.62 -3.69 -24.13
N GLY A 298 -15.57 -4.45 -24.49
CA GLY A 298 -15.56 -5.92 -24.50
C GLY A 298 -14.67 -6.53 -23.41
N VAL A 299 -14.57 -5.90 -22.24
CA VAL A 299 -13.62 -6.28 -21.18
C VAL A 299 -14.31 -6.29 -19.80
N ALA A 300 -14.13 -7.39 -19.06
CA ALA A 300 -14.75 -7.61 -17.75
C ALA A 300 -14.09 -6.82 -16.60
N THR A 301 -14.00 -5.49 -16.70
CA THR A 301 -13.33 -4.65 -15.68
C THR A 301 -14.04 -4.62 -14.32
N ARG A 302 -15.22 -5.23 -14.20
CA ARG A 302 -16.12 -5.21 -13.02
C ARG A 302 -16.49 -3.80 -12.55
N GLY A 303 -16.42 -2.82 -13.46
CA GLY A 303 -16.60 -1.39 -13.18
C GLY A 303 -15.37 -0.69 -12.63
N HIS A 304 -14.23 -1.38 -12.51
CA HIS A 304 -12.97 -0.79 -12.09
C HIS A 304 -12.28 -0.13 -13.29
N ASN A 305 -12.26 1.21 -13.29
CA ASN A 305 -11.50 2.00 -14.28
C ASN A 305 -10.36 2.80 -13.62
N THR A 306 -10.03 2.51 -12.35
CA THR A 306 -9.03 3.23 -11.55
C THR A 306 -8.34 2.32 -10.53
N ASN A 307 -7.04 2.50 -10.36
CA ASN A 307 -6.18 1.75 -9.44
C ASN A 307 -6.28 2.18 -7.95
N ASN A 308 -7.42 2.74 -7.53
CA ASN A 308 -7.65 3.21 -6.16
C ASN A 308 -7.47 2.11 -5.10
N PHE A 309 -7.66 0.86 -5.51
CA PHE A 309 -7.52 -0.33 -4.67
C PHE A 309 -6.08 -0.68 -4.33
N ALA A 310 -5.15 -0.50 -5.26
CA ALA A 310 -3.74 -0.77 -5.02
C ALA A 310 -3.09 0.34 -4.19
N GLU A 311 -3.40 1.62 -4.45
CA GLU A 311 -2.93 2.72 -3.60
C GLU A 311 -3.43 2.55 -2.15
N ALA A 312 -4.67 2.09 -1.96
CA ALA A 312 -5.20 1.76 -0.63
C ALA A 312 -4.42 0.61 0.04
N THR A 313 -3.89 -0.34 -0.72
CA THR A 313 -3.17 -1.51 -0.23
C THR A 313 -1.68 -1.23 0.01
N ILE A 314 -1.01 -0.43 -0.84
CA ILE A 314 0.31 0.18 -0.52
C ILE A 314 0.23 1.04 0.74
N ARG A 315 -0.92 1.69 1.00
CA ARG A 315 -1.14 2.38 2.27
C ARG A 315 -1.32 1.43 3.45
N VAL A 316 -1.89 0.24 3.30
CA VAL A 316 -1.86 -0.79 4.36
C VAL A 316 -0.42 -1.20 4.67
N LEU A 317 0.38 -1.51 3.65
CA LEU A 317 1.80 -1.83 3.81
C LEU A 317 2.53 -0.73 4.60
N LYS A 318 2.40 0.53 4.17
CA LYS A 318 3.16 1.64 4.77
C LYS A 318 2.60 2.16 6.10
N ASP A 319 1.28 2.21 6.31
CA ASP A 319 0.66 2.75 7.54
C ASP A 319 0.40 1.70 8.63
N ILE A 320 0.33 0.40 8.29
CA ILE A 320 -0.04 -0.67 9.24
C ILE A 320 1.10 -1.68 9.38
N VAL A 321 1.52 -2.33 8.30
CA VAL A 321 2.53 -3.40 8.32
C VAL A 321 3.89 -2.87 8.77
N LEU A 322 4.36 -1.80 8.14
CA LEU A 322 5.66 -1.18 8.42
C LEU A 322 5.61 -0.02 9.42
N ASN A 323 4.41 0.36 9.90
CA ASN A 323 4.19 1.45 10.87
C ASN A 323 4.93 2.77 10.50
N ARG A 324 5.08 3.05 9.19
CA ARG A 324 5.88 4.14 8.59
C ARG A 324 7.38 4.18 8.96
N THR A 325 7.97 3.03 9.27
CA THR A 325 9.42 2.87 9.48
C THR A 325 10.01 2.01 8.36
N GLU A 326 11.16 2.39 7.82
CA GLU A 326 11.89 1.60 6.82
C GLU A 326 12.30 0.27 7.49
N ALA A 327 11.92 -0.87 6.89
CA ALA A 327 12.42 -2.18 7.30
C ALA A 327 13.95 -2.21 7.25
N PHE A 328 14.58 -3.03 8.09
CA PHE A 328 16.04 -3.06 8.19
C PHE A 328 16.71 -3.39 6.84
N ASN A 329 16.20 -4.41 6.16
CA ASN A 329 16.56 -4.86 4.82
C ASN A 329 15.40 -5.71 4.25
N VAL A 330 15.63 -6.36 3.10
CA VAL A 330 14.67 -7.28 2.47
C VAL A 330 14.18 -8.39 3.41
N VAL A 331 15.03 -8.98 4.27
CA VAL A 331 14.62 -10.04 5.22
C VAL A 331 13.58 -9.54 6.23
N ALA A 332 13.81 -8.37 6.82
CA ALA A 332 12.86 -7.78 7.76
C ALA A 332 11.55 -7.33 7.08
N LEU A 333 11.62 -7.02 5.77
CA LEU A 333 10.45 -6.71 4.97
C LEU A 333 9.63 -7.98 4.66
N VAL A 334 10.27 -9.09 4.28
CA VAL A 334 9.60 -10.40 4.09
C VAL A 334 8.94 -10.88 5.38
N ASP A 335 9.61 -10.82 6.54
CA ASP A 335 9.00 -11.16 7.83
C ASP A 335 7.74 -10.30 8.12
N SER A 336 7.78 -9.02 7.75
CA SER A 336 6.66 -8.11 7.91
C SER A 336 5.48 -8.46 6.97
N VAL A 337 5.76 -8.88 5.74
CA VAL A 337 4.75 -9.40 4.81
C VAL A 337 4.13 -10.69 5.35
N ALA A 338 4.98 -11.69 5.65
CA ALA A 338 4.56 -13.03 6.05
C ALA A 338 3.73 -13.04 7.35
N VAL A 339 4.13 -12.27 8.37
CA VAL A 339 3.51 -12.34 9.71
C VAL A 339 2.49 -11.23 9.94
N VAL A 340 2.85 -9.97 9.66
CA VAL A 340 2.01 -8.81 10.04
C VAL A 340 0.94 -8.53 8.99
N TRP A 341 1.25 -8.72 7.70
CA TRP A 341 0.29 -8.46 6.63
C TRP A 341 -0.77 -9.57 6.51
N GLU A 342 -0.38 -10.83 6.66
CA GLU A 342 -1.30 -11.97 6.67
C GLU A 342 -2.37 -11.81 7.75
N ARG A 343 -1.96 -11.60 9.01
CA ARG A 343 -2.87 -11.36 10.14
C ARG A 343 -3.77 -10.14 9.94
N TYR A 344 -3.28 -9.10 9.26
CA TYR A 344 -4.11 -7.95 8.89
C TYR A 344 -5.19 -8.34 7.87
N PHE A 345 -4.85 -9.13 6.85
CA PHE A 345 -5.82 -9.58 5.85
C PHE A 345 -6.83 -10.56 6.43
N GLU A 346 -6.41 -11.54 7.23
CA GLU A 346 -7.27 -12.43 8.01
C GLU A 346 -8.30 -11.61 8.81
N SER A 347 -7.82 -10.69 9.66
CA SER A 347 -8.63 -9.78 10.47
C SER A 347 -9.50 -8.80 9.65
N ARG A 348 -9.17 -8.56 8.38
CA ARG A 348 -9.97 -7.73 7.47
C ARG A 348 -11.08 -8.53 6.83
N ILE A 349 -10.75 -9.68 6.25
CA ILE A 349 -11.67 -10.56 5.52
C ILE A 349 -12.71 -11.13 6.50
N LEU A 350 -12.30 -11.57 7.70
CA LEU A 350 -13.21 -12.04 8.75
C LEU A 350 -14.21 -10.99 9.22
N ARG A 351 -13.91 -9.68 9.13
CA ARG A 351 -14.92 -8.65 9.42
C ARG A 351 -16.00 -8.56 8.35
N HIS A 352 -15.71 -8.93 7.10
CA HIS A 352 -16.73 -9.07 6.05
C HIS A 352 -17.51 -10.38 6.22
N ALA A 353 -16.84 -11.51 6.42
CA ALA A 353 -17.46 -12.82 6.67
C ALA A 353 -18.40 -12.79 7.88
N ASN A 354 -17.96 -12.26 9.02
CA ASN A 354 -18.74 -12.17 10.26
C ASN A 354 -19.73 -10.97 10.28
N ASN A 355 -20.11 -10.46 9.10
CA ASN A 355 -21.09 -9.38 8.89
C ASN A 355 -20.85 -8.11 9.74
N ARG A 356 -19.59 -7.78 10.06
CA ARG A 356 -19.20 -6.57 10.81
C ARG A 356 -18.99 -5.35 9.91
N VAL A 357 -19.44 -5.40 8.65
CA VAL A 357 -19.29 -4.32 7.65
C VAL A 357 -20.63 -4.03 6.97
N SER A 358 -21.41 -3.11 7.56
CA SER A 358 -22.75 -2.71 7.09
C SER A 358 -22.78 -2.08 5.69
N HIS A 359 -21.62 -1.65 5.16
CA HIS A 359 -21.51 -1.01 3.85
C HIS A 359 -22.14 -1.83 2.71
N HIS A 360 -22.03 -3.17 2.75
CA HIS A 360 -22.58 -4.05 1.72
C HIS A 360 -24.11 -3.97 1.65
N ARG A 361 -24.79 -4.10 2.80
CA ARG A 361 -26.25 -3.93 2.91
C ARG A 361 -26.71 -2.51 2.57
N LEU A 362 -25.90 -1.49 2.89
CA LEU A 362 -26.19 -0.09 2.57
C LEU A 362 -26.05 0.23 1.08
N VAL A 363 -25.05 -0.31 0.38
CA VAL A 363 -24.91 -0.18 -1.08
C VAL A 363 -26.04 -0.92 -1.78
N TYR A 364 -26.36 -2.15 -1.34
CA TYR A 364 -27.45 -2.94 -1.91
C TYR A 364 -28.81 -2.22 -1.79
N LYS A 365 -29.17 -1.75 -0.59
CA LYS A 365 -30.40 -0.94 -0.39
C LYS A 365 -30.40 0.33 -1.26
N ARG A 366 -29.27 1.02 -1.41
CA ARG A 366 -29.14 2.22 -2.28
C ARG A 366 -29.27 1.91 -3.78
N LEU A 367 -28.92 0.71 -4.22
CA LEU A 367 -29.14 0.28 -5.60
C LEU A 367 -30.62 -0.02 -5.85
N LEU A 368 -31.29 -0.68 -4.91
CA LEU A 368 -32.73 -0.95 -4.96
C LEU A 368 -33.55 0.35 -4.93
N SER A 369 -33.22 1.31 -4.07
CA SER A 369 -33.90 2.62 -3.97
C SER A 369 -33.66 3.57 -5.17
N ARG A 370 -33.29 3.02 -6.33
CA ARG A 370 -33.11 3.72 -7.63
C ARG A 370 -33.94 3.06 -8.75
N MET A 371 -34.82 2.14 -8.36
CA MET A 371 -35.84 1.48 -9.16
C MET A 371 -37.21 1.81 -8.56
N PRO A 372 -38.26 2.00 -9.38
CA PRO A 372 -39.64 1.99 -8.90
C PRO A 372 -39.98 0.65 -8.25
N GLU A 373 -40.92 0.64 -7.32
CA GLU A 373 -41.25 -0.59 -6.57
C GLU A 373 -41.94 -1.62 -7.48
N SER A 374 -42.89 -1.18 -8.30
CA SER A 374 -43.53 -1.97 -9.36
C SER A 374 -42.58 -2.45 -10.47
N ALA A 375 -41.38 -1.87 -10.61
CA ALA A 375 -40.43 -2.30 -11.64
C ALA A 375 -39.91 -3.72 -11.42
N GLY A 376 -40.08 -4.29 -10.22
CA GLY A 376 -39.81 -5.71 -9.96
C GLY A 376 -40.85 -6.65 -10.58
N GLU A 377 -42.10 -6.21 -10.70
CA GLU A 377 -43.19 -6.99 -11.30
C GLU A 377 -42.99 -7.09 -12.80
N SER A 378 -42.68 -5.97 -13.45
CA SER A 378 -42.44 -5.85 -14.90
C SER A 378 -41.14 -6.52 -15.42
N ILE A 379 -40.42 -7.30 -14.60
CA ILE A 379 -39.26 -8.06 -15.07
C ILE A 379 -39.73 -9.28 -15.86
N GLN A 380 -39.33 -9.35 -17.12
CA GLN A 380 -39.57 -10.50 -17.99
C GLN A 380 -38.32 -11.38 -18.01
N GLN A 381 -38.47 -12.69 -17.76
CA GLN A 381 -37.38 -13.64 -18.01
C GLN A 381 -37.43 -14.07 -19.49
N ILE A 382 -36.37 -13.77 -20.23
CA ILE A 382 -36.27 -14.01 -21.68
C ILE A 382 -35.47 -15.28 -21.99
N GLY A 383 -34.64 -15.75 -21.04
CA GLY A 383 -33.93 -17.01 -21.18
C GLY A 383 -33.37 -17.57 -19.86
N PRO A 384 -32.58 -18.65 -19.91
CA PRO A 384 -31.87 -19.17 -18.74
C PRO A 384 -30.94 -18.10 -18.15
N GLN A 385 -31.24 -17.65 -16.94
CA GLN A 385 -30.49 -16.59 -16.24
C GLN A 385 -30.40 -15.23 -16.99
N LEU A 386 -31.30 -14.99 -17.95
CA LEU A 386 -31.40 -13.76 -18.76
C LEU A 386 -32.77 -13.09 -18.56
N TYR A 387 -32.75 -11.82 -18.15
CA TYR A 387 -33.94 -11.04 -17.80
C TYR A 387 -33.94 -9.67 -18.50
N ALA A 388 -35.08 -9.22 -19.00
CA ALA A 388 -35.31 -7.82 -19.35
C ALA A 388 -35.89 -7.06 -18.15
N VAL A 389 -35.24 -5.96 -17.77
CA VAL A 389 -35.61 -5.09 -16.65
C VAL A 389 -35.90 -3.69 -17.18
N PRO A 390 -37.04 -3.06 -16.84
CA PRO A 390 -37.37 -1.72 -17.31
C PRO A 390 -36.41 -0.65 -16.78
N SER A 391 -36.18 0.38 -17.58
CA SER A 391 -35.45 1.58 -17.18
C SER A 391 -36.25 2.43 -16.22
N ALA A 392 -35.70 2.66 -15.03
CA ALA A 392 -36.30 3.55 -14.03
C ALA A 392 -36.30 5.06 -14.39
N THR A 393 -35.79 5.45 -15.57
CA THR A 393 -35.71 6.88 -15.98
C THR A 393 -36.19 7.14 -17.41
N HIS A 394 -36.45 6.11 -18.21
CA HIS A 394 -36.86 6.26 -19.62
C HIS A 394 -37.94 5.23 -19.95
N GLN A 395 -39.17 5.68 -20.16
CA GLN A 395 -40.30 4.83 -20.50
C GLN A 395 -40.03 4.09 -21.82
N GLY A 396 -40.45 2.82 -21.92
CA GLY A 396 -40.21 1.97 -23.08
C GLY A 396 -38.79 1.40 -23.22
N VAL A 397 -37.80 1.91 -22.49
CA VAL A 397 -36.43 1.37 -22.52
C VAL A 397 -36.30 0.20 -21.55
N THR A 398 -35.89 -0.96 -22.05
CA THR A 398 -35.51 -2.13 -21.24
C THR A 398 -33.99 -2.34 -21.26
N TYR A 399 -33.47 -3.01 -20.24
CA TYR A 399 -32.09 -3.47 -20.17
C TYR A 399 -32.04 -4.96 -19.90
N GLU A 400 -31.21 -5.66 -20.67
CA GLU A 400 -30.89 -7.06 -20.42
C GLU A 400 -30.02 -7.18 -19.17
N VAL A 401 -30.26 -8.22 -18.37
CA VAL A 401 -29.49 -8.59 -17.19
C VAL A 401 -29.12 -10.06 -17.33
N TYR A 402 -27.81 -10.32 -17.37
CA TYR A 402 -27.21 -11.64 -17.46
C TYR A 402 -26.70 -12.00 -16.06
N ALA A 403 -27.45 -12.83 -15.32
CA ALA A 403 -27.12 -13.14 -13.93
C ALA A 403 -25.82 -13.95 -13.83
N HIS A 404 -25.71 -15.03 -14.61
CA HIS A 404 -24.61 -16.01 -14.58
C HIS A 404 -23.21 -15.39 -14.45
N PHE A 405 -22.88 -14.45 -15.35
CA PHE A 405 -21.59 -13.78 -15.38
C PHE A 405 -21.63 -12.34 -14.81
N GLY A 406 -22.76 -11.90 -14.26
CA GLY A 406 -22.91 -10.61 -13.57
C GLY A 406 -22.76 -9.40 -14.48
N ALA A 407 -23.61 -9.27 -15.51
CA ALA A 407 -23.59 -8.15 -16.45
C ALA A 407 -24.99 -7.60 -16.75
N CYS A 408 -25.06 -6.41 -17.35
CA CYS A 408 -26.31 -5.80 -17.80
C CYS A 408 -26.05 -4.79 -18.93
N SER A 409 -26.92 -4.68 -19.93
CA SER A 409 -26.71 -3.79 -21.09
C SER A 409 -26.71 -2.28 -20.76
N CYS A 410 -27.06 -1.88 -19.53
CA CYS A 410 -27.02 -0.48 -19.13
C CYS A 410 -25.58 0.06 -18.99
N ALA A 411 -25.40 1.38 -19.13
CA ALA A 411 -24.10 2.03 -19.14
C ALA A 411 -23.21 1.76 -17.90
N THR A 412 -23.79 1.41 -16.75
CA THR A 412 -23.05 0.95 -15.56
C THR A 412 -22.73 -0.55 -15.62
N GLY A 413 -23.67 -1.37 -16.09
CA GLY A 413 -23.59 -2.83 -16.06
C GLY A 413 -22.75 -3.43 -17.20
N LYS A 414 -22.51 -2.70 -18.29
CA LYS A 414 -21.87 -3.24 -19.51
C LYS A 414 -20.44 -3.74 -19.34
N GLN A 415 -19.76 -3.30 -18.27
CA GLN A 415 -18.41 -3.77 -17.87
C GLN A 415 -18.45 -4.75 -16.68
N GLY A 416 -19.59 -5.38 -16.41
CA GLY A 416 -19.76 -6.35 -15.32
C GLY A 416 -19.81 -5.73 -13.91
N ALA A 417 -20.09 -4.43 -13.78
CA ALA A 417 -20.29 -3.78 -12.49
C ALA A 417 -21.72 -4.03 -11.96
N PHE A 418 -21.87 -4.32 -10.67
CA PHE A 418 -23.19 -4.64 -10.09
C PHE A 418 -24.10 -3.40 -10.06
N CYS A 419 -25.06 -3.37 -11.00
CA CYS A 419 -25.93 -2.22 -11.23
C CYS A 419 -27.30 -2.38 -10.55
N LYS A 420 -28.12 -1.33 -10.58
CA LYS A 420 -29.46 -1.34 -9.98
C LYS A 420 -30.42 -2.38 -10.59
N HIS A 421 -30.26 -2.71 -11.88
CA HIS A 421 -31.07 -3.74 -12.55
C HIS A 421 -30.68 -5.15 -12.08
N GLN A 422 -29.38 -5.42 -11.96
CA GLN A 422 -28.85 -6.67 -11.36
C GLN A 422 -29.31 -6.82 -9.90
N ALA A 423 -29.25 -5.75 -9.11
CA ALA A 423 -29.75 -5.75 -7.73
C ALA A 423 -31.25 -6.09 -7.63
N LEU A 424 -32.06 -5.61 -8.58
CA LEU A 424 -33.50 -5.88 -8.59
C LEU A 424 -33.82 -7.33 -8.99
N VAL A 425 -33.12 -7.89 -10.00
CA VAL A 425 -33.23 -9.31 -10.37
C VAL A 425 -32.78 -10.21 -9.21
N HIS A 426 -31.62 -9.93 -8.61
CA HIS A 426 -31.11 -10.65 -7.44
C HIS A 426 -32.07 -10.57 -6.24
N LYS A 427 -32.79 -9.45 -6.04
CA LYS A 427 -33.83 -9.35 -5.00
C LYS A 427 -35.05 -10.25 -5.27
N LYS A 428 -35.51 -10.35 -6.53
CA LYS A 428 -36.75 -11.06 -6.88
C LYS A 428 -36.56 -12.56 -7.16
N PHE A 429 -35.46 -12.93 -7.80
CA PHE A 429 -35.20 -14.30 -8.28
C PHE A 429 -34.02 -14.99 -7.59
N GLY A 430 -33.24 -14.26 -6.78
CA GLY A 430 -32.00 -14.77 -6.20
C GLY A 430 -30.96 -15.07 -7.28
N GLY A 431 -30.34 -16.26 -7.20
CA GLY A 431 -29.35 -16.74 -8.17
C GLY A 431 -27.93 -16.23 -7.94
N LEU A 432 -26.97 -16.84 -8.63
CA LEU A 432 -25.56 -16.46 -8.56
C LEU A 432 -25.30 -15.20 -9.38
N PHE A 433 -24.76 -14.17 -8.73
CA PHE A 433 -24.22 -12.95 -9.35
C PHE A 433 -22.78 -12.76 -8.87
N PRO A 434 -21.75 -13.10 -9.68
CA PRO A 434 -20.34 -13.15 -9.22
C PRO A 434 -19.75 -11.79 -8.81
N ASN A 435 -20.45 -10.70 -9.10
CA ASN A 435 -20.09 -9.32 -8.79
C ASN A 435 -20.95 -8.69 -7.67
N ALA A 436 -21.89 -9.43 -7.07
CA ALA A 436 -22.76 -8.92 -6.02
C ALA A 436 -21.98 -8.57 -4.73
N PRO A 437 -22.48 -7.63 -3.91
CA PRO A 437 -22.01 -7.48 -2.54
C PRO A 437 -22.23 -8.78 -1.76
N PRO A 438 -21.34 -9.16 -0.83
CA PRO A 438 -21.49 -10.40 -0.07
C PRO A 438 -22.62 -10.20 0.96
N LEU A 439 -23.72 -10.94 0.76
CA LEU A 439 -24.98 -10.76 1.48
C LEU A 439 -25.55 -12.08 1.99
N SER A 440 -25.35 -13.17 1.26
CA SER A 440 -25.80 -14.51 1.64
C SER A 440 -24.94 -15.11 2.77
N THR A 441 -25.34 -16.26 3.29
CA THR A 441 -24.49 -17.10 4.15
C THR A 441 -23.30 -17.67 3.37
N ASP A 442 -23.50 -18.01 2.10
CA ASP A 442 -22.47 -18.62 1.26
C ASP A 442 -21.35 -17.64 0.89
N ASP A 443 -21.66 -16.39 0.52
CA ASP A 443 -20.64 -15.36 0.30
C ASP A 443 -19.73 -15.18 1.53
N ARG A 444 -20.35 -15.23 2.71
CA ARG A 444 -19.69 -15.04 4.01
C ARG A 444 -18.86 -16.26 4.41
N HIS A 445 -19.34 -17.47 4.11
CA HIS A 445 -18.57 -18.71 4.24
C HIS A 445 -17.37 -18.76 3.28
N GLN A 446 -17.52 -18.38 2.01
CA GLN A 446 -16.40 -18.34 1.06
C GLN A 446 -15.35 -17.28 1.46
N LEU A 447 -15.77 -16.12 1.99
CA LEU A 447 -14.85 -15.16 2.63
C LEU A 447 -14.18 -15.74 3.88
N GLY A 448 -14.88 -16.56 4.67
CA GLY A 448 -14.30 -17.34 5.76
C GLY A 448 -13.16 -18.26 5.28
N LYS A 449 -13.40 -19.06 4.23
CA LYS A 449 -12.37 -19.93 3.64
C LYS A 449 -11.19 -19.15 3.08
N LEU A 450 -11.44 -18.01 2.43
CA LEU A 450 -10.36 -17.15 1.94
C LEU A 450 -9.47 -16.67 3.10
N ALA A 451 -10.05 -16.32 4.25
CA ALA A 451 -9.30 -15.92 5.44
C ALA A 451 -8.57 -17.09 6.15
N LEU A 452 -9.22 -18.25 6.30
CA LEU A 452 -8.80 -19.31 7.24
C LEU A 452 -8.36 -20.63 6.59
N GLY A 453 -8.56 -20.81 5.28
CA GLY A 453 -8.36 -22.09 4.61
C GLY A 453 -9.23 -23.19 5.24
N ASP A 454 -8.64 -24.35 5.46
CA ASP A 454 -9.30 -25.55 6.01
C ASP A 454 -9.67 -25.41 7.49
N THR A 455 -9.15 -24.37 8.18
CA THR A 455 -9.56 -24.02 9.56
C THR A 455 -10.84 -23.17 9.62
N CYS A 456 -11.46 -22.89 8.47
CA CYS A 456 -12.73 -22.18 8.40
C CYS A 456 -13.86 -22.99 9.07
N PRO A 457 -14.66 -22.38 9.96
CA PRO A 457 -15.90 -22.99 10.45
C PRO A 457 -16.84 -23.40 9.30
N PRO A 458 -17.69 -24.43 9.50
CA PRO A 458 -18.66 -24.84 8.48
C PRO A 458 -19.68 -23.74 8.19
N ARG A 459 -20.40 -23.87 7.07
CA ARG A 459 -21.37 -22.90 6.54
C ARG A 459 -22.36 -22.40 7.61
N GLU A 460 -22.73 -23.28 8.52
CA GLU A 460 -23.72 -23.11 9.59
C GLU A 460 -23.29 -22.02 10.58
N PHE A 461 -21.99 -21.89 10.85
CA PHE A 461 -21.43 -20.82 11.69
C PHE A 461 -21.71 -19.42 11.14
N PHE A 462 -21.84 -19.29 9.81
CA PHE A 462 -22.12 -18.02 9.16
C PHE A 462 -23.63 -17.73 9.03
N GLN A 463 -24.54 -18.60 9.47
CA GLN A 463 -25.97 -18.33 9.37
C GLN A 463 -26.39 -17.12 10.25
N PRO A 464 -27.45 -16.37 9.89
CA PRO A 464 -27.98 -15.31 10.74
C PRO A 464 -28.47 -15.86 12.09
N PHE A 465 -28.23 -15.13 13.18
CA PHE A 465 -28.54 -15.55 14.56
C PHE A 465 -30.05 -15.70 14.85
N ARG A 466 -30.91 -15.23 13.95
CA ARG A 466 -32.34 -15.57 13.87
C ARG A 466 -32.63 -15.90 12.42
N GLY A 467 -33.47 -16.90 12.16
CA GLY A 467 -33.94 -17.18 10.81
C GLY A 467 -34.72 -15.98 10.26
N GLU A 468 -34.10 -15.19 9.39
CA GLU A 468 -34.81 -14.12 8.66
C GLU A 468 -35.77 -14.80 7.68
N GLN A 469 -37.06 -14.87 8.08
CA GLN A 469 -38.16 -15.10 7.16
C GLN A 469 -38.13 -14.04 6.04
N GLN A 470 -38.77 -14.35 4.92
CA GLN A 470 -38.89 -13.42 3.80
C GLN A 470 -39.62 -12.13 4.24
N LEU A 471 -39.13 -10.98 3.76
CA LEU A 471 -39.77 -9.66 3.91
C LEU A 471 -41.22 -9.70 3.37
N PRO A 472 -42.20 -8.93 3.92
CA PRO A 472 -42.03 -7.51 4.29
C PRO A 472 -42.79 -7.00 5.56
N GLU A 473 -42.84 -5.65 5.73
CA GLU A 473 -43.78 -4.85 6.59
C GLU A 473 -43.59 -4.90 8.14
N HIS A 474 -43.91 -3.88 8.98
CA HIS A 474 -44.04 -2.41 8.78
C HIS A 474 -43.68 -1.64 10.09
N ASP A 475 -43.16 -0.40 9.93
CA ASP A 475 -43.20 0.82 10.81
C ASP A 475 -42.83 0.95 12.32
N ALA A 476 -42.49 2.23 12.61
CA ALA A 476 -42.60 3.05 13.84
C ALA A 476 -41.64 2.85 15.04
N ASP A 477 -41.35 3.89 15.86
CA ASP A 477 -41.10 5.34 15.61
C ASP A 477 -40.40 5.98 16.85
N GLY A 478 -39.70 7.11 16.70
CA GLY A 478 -39.24 8.00 17.78
C GLY A 478 -38.17 7.43 18.75
N SER A 479 -37.65 8.19 19.74
CA SER A 479 -37.57 9.65 19.90
C SER A 479 -36.35 10.02 20.80
N THR A 480 -36.21 11.29 21.21
CA THR A 480 -34.95 11.90 21.70
C THR A 480 -34.65 11.88 23.21
N THR A 481 -33.35 12.09 23.51
CA THR A 481 -32.68 12.49 24.78
C THR A 481 -33.43 13.45 25.71
N PRO A 482 -33.08 13.48 27.01
CA PRO A 482 -32.22 14.58 27.51
C PRO A 482 -31.11 14.18 28.53
N GLU A 483 -30.37 15.18 29.03
CA GLU A 483 -29.19 15.07 29.93
C GLU A 483 -29.53 15.29 31.43
N GLY A 484 -28.57 15.02 32.34
CA GLY A 484 -28.64 15.33 33.78
C GLY A 484 -27.25 15.32 34.48
N PRO A 485 -27.02 16.10 35.56
CA PRO A 485 -25.74 16.83 35.70
C PRO A 485 -25.02 16.78 37.09
N HIS A 486 -23.85 17.47 37.15
CA HIS A 486 -23.02 17.84 38.34
C HIS A 486 -22.14 16.70 38.94
N THR A 487 -21.06 16.94 39.72
CA THR A 487 -20.65 18.12 40.54
C THR A 487 -19.11 18.33 40.58
N GLU A 488 -18.63 19.49 41.04
CA GLU A 488 -17.20 19.88 41.15
C GLU A 488 -16.63 19.88 42.59
N ALA A 489 -15.31 19.66 42.73
CA ALA A 489 -14.36 20.18 43.76
C ALA A 489 -12.92 19.78 43.32
N SER A 490 -11.86 20.60 43.30
CA SER A 490 -11.21 21.44 44.35
C SER A 490 -10.59 20.59 45.47
N SER A 491 -9.31 20.70 45.88
CA SER A 491 -8.18 21.64 45.58
C SER A 491 -6.86 20.82 45.36
N ALA A 492 -5.58 21.23 45.48
CA ALA A 492 -4.88 22.44 45.95
C ALA A 492 -3.55 22.70 45.16
N VAL A 493 -2.38 22.87 45.83
CA VAL A 493 -1.08 23.35 45.28
C VAL A 493 0.12 22.71 46.00
N ASP A 494 1.28 22.55 45.34
CA ASP A 494 2.58 23.07 45.83
C ASP A 494 3.66 23.17 44.72
N ALA A 495 4.87 23.64 45.06
CA ALA A 495 5.82 24.36 44.18
C ALA A 495 6.98 23.54 43.54
N PRO A 496 7.69 24.11 42.53
CA PRO A 496 8.81 23.46 41.82
C PRO A 496 10.22 23.95 42.24
N PRO A 497 11.27 23.09 42.15
CA PRO A 497 12.67 23.48 42.40
C PRO A 497 13.39 24.11 41.18
N GLN A 498 14.46 24.86 41.45
CA GLN A 498 15.28 25.65 40.51
C GLN A 498 16.42 24.83 39.84
N PRO A 499 17.01 25.32 38.72
CA PRO A 499 18.04 24.59 37.96
C PRO A 499 19.47 24.78 38.51
N SER A 500 20.33 23.79 38.30
CA SER A 500 21.76 23.82 38.64
C SER A 500 22.63 24.43 37.53
N SER A 501 23.82 24.92 37.90
CA SER A 501 24.69 25.77 37.07
C SER A 501 25.47 25.04 35.97
N SER A 502 25.86 25.80 34.93
CA SER A 502 26.76 25.37 33.86
C SER A 502 28.20 25.82 34.10
N LEU A 503 29.17 24.91 33.97
CA LEU A 503 30.60 25.24 33.89
C LEU A 503 31.04 25.21 32.41
N ALA A 504 31.78 26.24 31.99
CA ALA A 504 32.38 26.30 30.66
C ALA A 504 33.74 25.58 30.61
N PRO A 505 34.08 24.87 29.52
CA PRO A 505 35.37 24.21 29.39
C PRO A 505 36.49 25.20 29.04
N ILE A 506 37.63 25.07 29.70
CA ILE A 506 38.87 25.82 29.39
C ILE A 506 39.50 25.24 28.12
N VAL A 507 39.85 26.09 27.17
CA VAL A 507 40.60 25.70 25.96
C VAL A 507 42.09 25.62 26.31
N ARG A 508 42.75 24.53 25.89
CA ARG A 508 44.22 24.44 25.83
C ARG A 508 44.66 24.54 24.37
N GLU A 509 45.62 25.40 24.09
CA GLU A 509 46.28 25.44 22.79
C GLU A 509 47.12 24.16 22.60
N THR A 510 47.29 23.73 21.34
CA THR A 510 47.91 22.44 21.00
C THR A 510 49.12 22.64 20.09
N ASP A 511 50.22 21.98 20.42
CA ASP A 511 51.50 22.03 19.71
C ASP A 511 51.35 21.64 18.22
N PRO A 512 51.79 22.49 17.26
CA PRO A 512 51.76 22.19 15.83
C PRO A 512 52.45 20.89 15.41
N ALA A 513 53.53 20.47 16.10
CA ALA A 513 54.26 19.26 15.77
C ALA A 513 53.44 18.00 16.11
N GLN A 514 52.84 17.98 17.31
CA GLN A 514 51.91 16.91 17.73
C GLN A 514 50.67 16.86 16.81
N LEU A 515 50.20 18.02 16.35
CA LEU A 515 49.06 18.14 15.44
C LEU A 515 49.39 17.69 14.00
N ALA A 516 50.67 17.69 13.61
CA ALA A 516 51.13 17.06 12.36
C ALA A 516 51.15 15.52 12.48
N GLN A 517 51.77 14.97 13.54
CA GLN A 517 51.80 13.51 13.77
C GLN A 517 50.38 12.93 13.85
N ALA A 518 49.48 13.56 14.61
CA ALA A 518 48.10 13.10 14.75
C ALA A 518 47.27 13.14 13.45
N ARG A 519 47.71 13.87 12.41
CA ARG A 519 47.10 13.80 11.07
C ARG A 519 47.58 12.57 10.30
N GLU A 520 48.86 12.25 10.40
CA GLU A 520 49.47 11.09 9.75
C GLU A 520 48.93 9.79 10.36
N ASP A 521 48.90 9.68 11.70
CA ASP A 521 48.30 8.56 12.42
C ASP A 521 46.83 8.34 12.01
N ALA A 522 46.08 9.43 11.83
CA ALA A 522 44.68 9.39 11.39
C ALA A 522 44.51 9.00 9.91
N TYR A 523 45.46 9.37 9.04
CA TYR A 523 45.48 8.98 7.64
C TYR A 523 45.78 7.48 7.49
N GLN A 524 46.82 6.97 8.16
CA GLN A 524 47.16 5.55 8.18
C GLN A 524 46.03 4.71 8.79
N SER A 525 45.36 5.22 9.83
CA SER A 525 44.15 4.60 10.40
C SER A 525 43.01 4.53 9.38
N LEU A 526 42.76 5.59 8.61
CA LEU A 526 41.76 5.59 7.53
C LEU A 526 42.11 4.59 6.43
N GLU A 527 43.37 4.55 5.97
CA GLU A 527 43.84 3.60 4.96
C GLU A 527 43.65 2.15 5.42
N SER A 528 43.97 1.84 6.69
CA SER A 528 43.76 0.51 7.27
C SER A 528 42.28 0.06 7.20
N GLN A 529 41.33 0.97 7.40
CA GLN A 529 39.91 0.65 7.29
C GLN A 529 39.45 0.51 5.83
N LEU A 530 40.03 1.26 4.89
CA LEU A 530 39.76 1.09 3.47
C LEU A 530 40.28 -0.25 2.96
N ARG A 531 41.52 -0.64 3.29
CA ARG A 531 42.09 -1.96 2.98
C ARG A 531 41.27 -3.10 3.60
N ARG A 532 40.79 -2.92 4.83
CA ARG A 532 39.89 -3.89 5.48
C ARG A 532 38.53 -4.02 4.77
N LEU A 533 37.93 -2.92 4.33
CA LEU A 533 36.68 -2.94 3.56
C LEU A 533 36.86 -3.62 2.19
N HIS A 534 38.07 -3.49 1.60
CA HIS A 534 38.45 -4.18 0.37
C HIS A 534 38.48 -5.69 0.55
N ALA A 535 39.27 -6.21 1.50
CA ALA A 535 39.32 -7.65 1.80
C ALA A 535 37.96 -8.23 2.23
N MET A 536 37.09 -7.44 2.88
CA MET A 536 35.72 -7.86 3.21
C MET A 536 34.76 -7.94 2.02
N SER A 537 35.14 -7.45 0.83
CA SER A 537 34.26 -7.33 -0.34
C SER A 537 34.84 -7.96 -1.61
N GLU A 538 36.06 -8.49 -1.54
CA GLU A 538 36.86 -9.00 -2.66
C GLU A 538 36.17 -10.12 -3.46
N HIS A 539 35.33 -10.92 -2.81
CA HIS A 539 34.57 -12.01 -3.45
C HIS A 539 33.19 -11.60 -3.99
N ASN A 540 32.82 -10.31 -3.93
CA ASN A 540 31.55 -9.82 -4.48
C ASN A 540 31.76 -9.31 -5.93
N PRO A 541 31.13 -9.91 -6.95
CA PRO A 541 31.34 -9.52 -8.35
C PRO A 541 30.98 -8.06 -8.64
N ALA A 542 30.00 -7.48 -7.93
CA ALA A 542 29.61 -6.08 -8.08
C ALA A 542 30.58 -5.09 -7.39
N TYR A 543 31.61 -5.57 -6.67
CA TYR A 543 32.49 -4.70 -5.90
C TYR A 543 33.41 -3.83 -6.77
N LEU A 544 33.77 -4.30 -7.97
CA LEU A 544 34.58 -3.52 -8.91
C LEU A 544 33.87 -2.23 -9.35
N GLU A 545 32.57 -2.30 -9.67
CA GLU A 545 31.76 -1.13 -10.03
C GLU A 545 31.61 -0.17 -8.84
N ILE A 546 31.43 -0.71 -7.63
CA ILE A 546 31.34 0.08 -6.39
C ILE A 546 32.66 0.83 -6.13
N LEU A 547 33.81 0.19 -6.37
CA LEU A 547 35.13 0.82 -6.27
C LEU A 547 35.33 1.90 -7.33
N GLN A 548 34.97 1.64 -8.59
CA GLN A 548 35.07 2.62 -9.67
C GLN A 548 34.18 3.85 -9.42
N GLY A 549 32.93 3.63 -9.01
CA GLY A 549 32.01 4.71 -8.63
C GLY A 549 32.50 5.52 -7.43
N LEU A 550 33.01 4.85 -6.39
CA LEU A 550 33.61 5.53 -5.23
C LEU A 550 34.85 6.35 -5.63
N GLY A 551 35.70 5.81 -6.50
CA GLY A 551 36.86 6.53 -7.06
C GLY A 551 36.46 7.77 -7.86
N GLN A 552 35.40 7.68 -8.68
CA GLN A 552 34.88 8.83 -9.42
C GLN A 552 34.29 9.91 -8.51
N GLU A 553 33.57 9.56 -7.45
CA GLU A 553 33.05 10.56 -6.50
C GLU A 553 34.17 11.19 -5.64
N LEU A 554 35.18 10.41 -5.24
CA LEU A 554 36.37 10.94 -4.56
C LEU A 554 37.20 11.86 -5.47
N GLY A 555 37.33 11.52 -6.76
CA GLY A 555 37.99 12.35 -7.77
C GLY A 555 37.30 13.69 -8.07
N ARG A 556 36.06 13.90 -7.60
CA ARG A 556 35.35 15.20 -7.67
C ARG A 556 35.60 16.09 -6.46
N VAL A 557 36.28 15.60 -5.41
CA VAL A 557 36.63 16.37 -4.21
C VAL A 557 37.83 17.25 -4.53
N SER A 558 37.56 18.48 -4.97
CA SER A 558 38.60 19.41 -5.47
C SER A 558 39.30 20.20 -4.37
N ASN A 559 38.68 20.35 -3.19
CA ASN A 559 39.12 21.26 -2.15
C ASN A 559 38.69 20.82 -0.73
N GLY A 560 39.21 21.50 0.30
CA GLY A 560 38.93 21.19 1.71
C GLY A 560 37.46 21.37 2.14
N SER A 561 36.71 22.26 1.49
CA SER A 561 35.26 22.41 1.70
C SER A 561 34.48 21.22 1.15
N ASP A 562 34.82 20.73 -0.05
CA ASP A 562 34.25 19.51 -0.63
C ASP A 562 34.52 18.30 0.28
N ALA A 563 35.76 18.16 0.76
CA ALA A 563 36.14 17.07 1.67
C ALA A 563 35.38 17.16 3.00
N THR A 564 35.17 18.37 3.52
CA THR A 564 34.37 18.60 4.73
C THR A 564 32.89 18.31 4.50
N ALA A 565 32.33 18.66 3.34
CA ALA A 565 30.96 18.36 2.95
C ALA A 565 30.75 16.84 2.77
N LEU A 566 31.70 16.14 2.16
CA LEU A 566 31.69 14.68 2.03
C LEU A 566 31.79 13.99 3.40
N MET A 567 32.69 14.45 4.28
CA MET A 567 32.79 13.97 5.66
C MET A 567 31.50 14.22 6.46
N LEU A 568 30.86 15.37 6.28
CA LEU A 568 29.54 15.67 6.83
C LEU A 568 28.43 14.78 6.25
N ALA A 569 28.49 14.43 4.95
CA ALA A 569 27.55 13.51 4.32
C ALA A 569 27.72 12.06 4.84
N PHE A 570 28.96 11.59 5.00
CA PHE A 570 29.25 10.32 5.66
C PHE A 570 28.80 10.31 7.13
N ARG A 571 29.10 11.36 7.91
CA ARG A 571 28.63 11.49 9.29
C ARG A 571 27.10 11.58 9.37
N ALA A 572 26.43 12.29 8.47
CA ALA A 572 24.97 12.36 8.40
C ALA A 572 24.35 10.99 8.07
N THR A 573 24.96 10.24 7.15
CA THR A 573 24.52 8.89 6.76
C THR A 573 24.74 7.88 7.91
N ALA A 574 25.90 7.93 8.57
CA ALA A 574 26.19 7.11 9.75
C ALA A 574 25.30 7.48 10.95
N ALA A 575 25.04 8.77 11.18
CA ALA A 575 24.11 9.24 12.22
C ALA A 575 22.65 8.87 11.89
N ALA A 576 22.26 8.85 10.62
CA ALA A 576 20.95 8.35 10.18
C ALA A 576 20.80 6.83 10.35
N ARG A 577 21.90 6.05 10.31
CA ARG A 577 21.93 4.63 10.71
C ARG A 577 21.89 4.44 12.24
N ARG A 578 22.34 5.42 13.04
CA ARG A 578 22.39 5.36 14.52
C ARG A 578 21.20 5.99 15.26
N ARG A 579 20.41 6.88 14.63
CA ARG A 579 19.19 7.47 15.21
C ARG A 579 17.96 6.57 14.96
N ARG A 580 16.84 6.90 15.61
CA ARG A 580 15.52 6.23 15.47
C ARG A 580 15.25 5.89 14.00
N GLY A 581 14.73 4.68 13.75
CA GLY A 581 14.55 4.09 12.41
C GLY A 581 14.04 5.09 11.38
N ARG A 582 14.69 5.11 10.20
CA ARG A 582 14.38 6.02 9.10
C ARG A 582 12.91 5.85 8.73
N GLN A 583 12.19 6.96 8.56
CA GLN A 583 10.74 6.91 8.39
C GLN A 583 10.34 6.97 6.93
N ILE A 584 9.51 6.00 6.51
CA ILE A 584 8.94 5.93 5.16
C ILE A 584 8.22 7.25 4.88
N ARG A 585 8.75 8.02 3.93
CA ARG A 585 8.21 9.34 3.57
C ARG A 585 6.76 9.19 3.10
N VAL A 586 5.89 10.07 3.60
CA VAL A 586 4.47 10.07 3.22
C VAL A 586 4.31 10.94 1.98
N GLN A 587 3.83 10.32 0.90
CA GLN A 587 3.57 10.99 -0.38
C GLN A 587 2.78 12.30 -0.21
N PRO A 588 3.06 13.38 -0.95
CA PRO A 588 2.34 14.64 -0.79
C PRO A 588 0.83 14.50 -1.04
N THR A 589 0.43 13.59 -1.93
CA THR A 589 -0.98 13.15 -2.17
C THR A 589 -1.63 12.50 -0.95
N SER A 590 -0.89 11.68 -0.20
CA SER A 590 -1.33 11.05 1.04
C SER A 590 -1.42 12.08 2.18
N LEU A 591 -0.45 13.01 2.27
CA LEU A 591 -0.52 14.13 3.21
C LEU A 591 -1.66 15.11 2.92
N ALA A 592 -2.09 15.24 1.66
CA ALA A 592 -3.23 16.07 1.27
C ALA A 592 -4.60 15.48 1.69
N ARG A 593 -4.68 14.17 1.92
CA ARG A 593 -5.89 13.47 2.39
C ARG A 593 -6.02 13.39 3.91
N ARG A 594 -5.02 13.80 4.69
CA ARG A 594 -5.12 13.87 6.15
C ARG A 594 -6.05 15.02 6.55
N ARG A 595 -7.00 14.76 7.47
CA ARG A 595 -7.91 15.79 8.01
C ARG A 595 -7.12 16.95 8.65
N PRO A 596 -7.62 18.19 8.62
CA PRO A 596 -7.06 19.28 9.42
C PRO A 596 -6.91 18.86 10.90
N GLY A 597 -5.83 19.31 11.54
CA GLY A 597 -5.46 18.90 12.91
C GLY A 597 -4.50 17.70 12.99
N LEU A 598 -4.46 16.80 12.02
CA LEU A 598 -3.56 15.64 12.04
C LEU A 598 -2.08 16.01 11.80
N THR A 599 -1.19 15.15 12.28
CA THR A 599 0.26 15.30 12.12
C THR A 599 0.68 15.35 10.65
N ARG A 600 1.55 16.33 10.31
CA ARG A 600 2.05 16.55 8.94
C ARG A 600 3.30 15.73 8.59
N GLY A 601 3.98 15.14 9.58
CA GLY A 601 5.18 14.31 9.39
C GLY A 601 4.87 12.86 9.02
N SER A 602 5.94 12.08 8.83
CA SER A 602 5.90 10.68 8.40
C SER A 602 5.23 9.71 9.38
N LYS A 603 5.02 10.09 10.65
CA LYS A 603 4.28 9.28 11.65
C LYS A 603 2.95 8.76 11.10
N ARG A 604 2.59 7.54 11.54
CA ARG A 604 1.26 6.92 11.37
C ARG A 604 0.15 7.85 11.87
N VAL A 605 -1.01 7.79 11.21
CA VAL A 605 -2.22 8.48 11.68
C VAL A 605 -2.88 7.62 12.76
N PRO A 606 -3.14 8.14 13.98
CA PRO A 606 -3.87 7.40 15.00
C PRO A 606 -5.32 7.14 14.55
N ALA A 607 -5.86 5.97 14.91
CA ALA A 607 -7.26 5.66 14.66
C ALA A 607 -8.16 6.37 15.68
N GLY A 608 -9.30 6.91 15.22
CA GLY A 608 -10.28 7.60 16.07
C GLY A 608 -10.82 8.90 15.46
N ARG A 609 -11.73 9.56 16.18
CA ARG A 609 -12.16 10.94 15.89
C ARG A 609 -11.06 11.88 16.43
N PRO A 610 -10.62 12.92 15.68
CA PRO A 610 -9.69 13.91 16.23
C PRO A 610 -10.33 14.65 17.41
N PRO A 611 -9.55 15.08 18.42
CA PRO A 611 -10.05 15.97 19.48
C PRO A 611 -10.70 17.21 18.89
N ALA A 612 -11.80 17.68 19.49
CA ALA A 612 -12.61 18.79 19.00
C ALA A 612 -12.02 20.17 19.32
N GLN A 613 -10.70 20.34 19.13
CA GLN A 613 -10.05 21.65 19.27
C GLN A 613 -10.28 22.53 18.03
N PRO A 614 -10.49 23.85 18.19
CA PRO A 614 -10.66 24.77 17.08
C PRO A 614 -9.39 24.78 16.20
N ALA A 615 -9.53 24.34 14.96
CA ALA A 615 -8.40 24.19 14.05
C ALA A 615 -7.83 25.57 13.64
N ALA A 616 -6.68 25.93 14.20
CA ALA A 616 -5.94 27.13 13.81
C ALA A 616 -5.82 27.24 12.28
N LYS A 617 -6.08 28.44 11.72
CA LYS A 617 -6.19 28.73 10.28
C LYS A 617 -4.88 28.47 9.53
N ARG A 618 -4.58 27.20 9.26
CA ARG A 618 -3.41 26.72 8.52
C ARG A 618 -3.77 26.51 7.04
N PRO A 619 -2.85 26.79 6.09
CA PRO A 619 -3.16 26.73 4.66
C PRO A 619 -3.65 25.35 4.23
N ARG A 620 -4.83 25.32 3.58
CA ARG A 620 -5.44 24.11 3.00
C ARG A 620 -4.48 23.50 1.97
N LYS A 621 -4.14 22.21 2.12
CA LYS A 621 -3.47 21.47 1.04
C LYS A 621 -4.45 21.24 -0.11
N ARG A 622 -3.94 21.22 -1.34
CA ARG A 622 -4.75 21.02 -2.56
C ARG A 622 -5.45 19.65 -2.51
N PRO A 623 -6.73 19.56 -2.90
CA PRO A 623 -7.53 18.35 -2.72
C PRO A 623 -7.04 17.18 -3.57
N HIS A 624 -7.28 15.95 -3.09
CA HIS A 624 -7.00 14.73 -3.86
C HIS A 624 -8.20 14.32 -4.72
N SER A 625 -8.60 15.21 -5.62
CA SER A 625 -9.60 14.96 -6.65
C SER A 625 -9.17 15.73 -7.90
N VAL A 626 -8.96 15.02 -9.01
CA VAL A 626 -8.60 15.67 -10.30
C VAL A 626 -9.73 16.61 -10.72
N GLN A 627 -10.99 16.15 -10.69
CA GLN A 627 -12.17 16.97 -10.98
C GLN A 627 -12.16 18.29 -10.20
N ARG A 628 -11.91 18.24 -8.88
CA ARG A 628 -11.86 19.46 -8.07
C ARG A 628 -10.64 20.34 -8.38
N ASN A 629 -9.46 19.75 -8.60
CA ASN A 629 -8.28 20.52 -9.00
C ASN A 629 -8.45 21.22 -10.35
N VAL A 630 -9.23 20.62 -11.27
CA VAL A 630 -9.64 21.21 -12.55
C VAL A 630 -10.63 22.35 -12.33
N SER A 631 -11.70 22.14 -11.54
CA SER A 631 -12.67 23.19 -11.19
C SER A 631 -12.02 24.39 -10.50
N ASP A 632 -11.22 24.14 -9.46
CA ASP A 632 -10.50 25.14 -8.66
C ASP A 632 -9.30 25.74 -9.45
N ASN A 633 -8.98 25.24 -10.65
CA ASN A 633 -7.85 25.62 -11.52
C ASN A 633 -6.49 25.70 -10.77
N VAL A 634 -6.15 24.61 -10.07
CA VAL A 634 -4.91 24.45 -9.30
C VAL A 634 -4.14 23.18 -9.70
N PRO A 635 -2.80 23.18 -9.73
CA PRO A 635 -2.02 21.99 -10.07
C PRO A 635 -2.25 20.87 -9.05
N SER A 636 -2.51 19.65 -9.51
CA SER A 636 -2.64 18.46 -8.65
C SER A 636 -1.48 18.31 -7.67
N ALA A 637 -1.73 17.70 -6.51
CA ALA A 637 -0.66 17.32 -5.59
C ALA A 637 0.38 16.45 -6.31
N ARG A 638 1.67 16.73 -6.10
CA ARG A 638 2.77 15.92 -6.63
C ARG A 638 2.76 14.54 -5.96
N LEU A 639 2.87 13.49 -6.77
CA LEU A 639 3.50 12.24 -6.36
C LEU A 639 5.02 12.45 -6.50
N HIS A 640 5.79 11.77 -5.66
CA HIS A 640 7.24 11.63 -5.74
C HIS A 640 7.57 10.17 -5.45
#